data_AF-A0A9J6NXB1-F1
#
_entry.id   AF-A0A9J6NXB1-F1
#
_cell.length_a   1.000
_cell.length_b   1.000
_cell.length_c   1.000
_cell.angle_alpha   90.00
_cell.angle_beta   90.00
_cell.angle_gamma   90.00
#
_symmetry.space_group_name_H-M   'P 1'
#
loop_
_entity.id
_entity.type
_entity.pdbx_description
1 polymer ?
#
loop_
_entity_poly.entity_id
_entity_poly.type
_entity_poly.pdbx_seq_one_letter_code
_entity_poly.pdbx_strand_id
1 'polypeptide(L)'
;MAITKFRKKRNEENKIVSEKKDFQEFENQNNRLRKLINKQKSQSIMTERILKEAEDAIESTEILLKSVEEINVQMDKHSENIDKTINVSSEVGAFSEEVCASVEESMAVVEESLNKAEEGKRSLDEIMESFLNIKQTVENMSGAMNKLSEKSNEIKGIVDIIKQISKTTHLLSLNANIEAARAGEAGRGFTIVAQEVKKLANSSSESADNINTIIDEMAYVTNETLDIVEQGVETVEESTLAVEKSGIAFGDIVTSIEKAKNISNQINQVMSEQADKNQYMMTVIDDMVKVSDRVKVFNENISINADKQNAVLNILESAIKNLNEMSEQKISEASNEKNRCRIAIAKPSTFDPAMITEAESTKISSAIHSGLAKFGIGTDVVGSIARTWHVEEDNLTWNFNLRRDMKFHNGRNITADDVKFSFERLLSKELNSPNRWFLEMIDGSDEYFEGKASSVLGIRVEGKYNIKIKLKYAYNTFINNLAHCSCSIIPKEDTSSKDVGLIGAGAFKSVSKTEDGLILEKFEEYSLGQALIDRIEIYFKVEKSLDKFVAGELDYIGVDKNNIEKLKNEGYKIEKVECVGGRFLAMNFNNSNSIVHNKKVRQAINYCVDRERIVKEVFGEMEIVSRGAFPNSLTNYRTKAYEKNLKKAKDLMSVSGINSGTLTMSVTPGTGNQERISAILKENLKEIGIQVKTCEVNGNYFQKSASNSSCDVFLYGWIGDSGTSDNFIQPLIDKNSAMNFGNYHNQEIVEMLENARKTKNPYKYNEIMNDIESKIIDDSPWIFLSTICTSYACKNNIKGLKVHPLNIIKFDDIWIEE
;
A
#
# COMPACT_ATOMS: atom_id res chain seq x y z
N MET A 1 -54.88 94.50 11.31
CA MET A 1 -55.27 93.18 11.85
C MET A 1 -54.96 92.00 10.91
N ALA A 2 -55.28 92.07 9.61
CA ALA A 2 -55.04 90.96 8.68
C ALA A 2 -53.55 90.58 8.46
N ILE A 3 -52.65 91.57 8.37
CA ILE A 3 -51.20 91.36 8.18
C ILE A 3 -50.55 90.66 9.39
N THR A 4 -51.02 90.95 10.60
CA THR A 4 -50.53 90.33 11.84
C THR A 4 -50.95 88.87 11.96
N LYS A 5 -52.17 88.52 11.52
CA LYS A 5 -52.64 87.12 11.43
C LYS A 5 -51.84 86.32 10.38
N PHE A 6 -51.51 86.93 9.24
CA PHE A 6 -50.71 86.29 8.19
C PHE A 6 -49.26 86.01 8.62
N ARG A 7 -48.62 86.96 9.33
CA ARG A 7 -47.28 86.75 9.92
C ARG A 7 -47.27 85.66 10.99
N LYS A 8 -48.29 85.58 11.84
CA LYS A 8 -48.41 84.53 12.86
C LYS A 8 -48.55 83.14 12.24
N LYS A 9 -49.43 83.01 11.24
CA LYS A 9 -49.65 81.75 10.52
C LYS A 9 -48.42 81.28 9.74
N ARG A 10 -47.71 82.20 9.08
CA ARG A 10 -46.45 81.89 8.37
C ARG A 10 -45.31 81.50 9.33
N ASN A 11 -45.25 82.10 10.53
CA ASN A 11 -44.28 81.71 11.56
C ASN A 11 -44.61 80.34 12.18
N GLU A 12 -45.89 80.01 12.37
CA GLU A 12 -46.34 78.68 12.81
C GLU A 12 -46.06 77.61 11.73
N GLU A 13 -46.34 77.89 10.45
CA GLU A 13 -46.01 77.00 9.33
C GLU A 13 -44.49 76.78 9.20
N ASN A 14 -43.68 77.84 9.32
CA ASN A 14 -42.22 77.70 9.30
C ASN A 14 -41.68 76.92 10.50
N LYS A 15 -42.31 77.03 11.68
CA LYS A 15 -41.93 76.27 12.88
C LYS A 15 -42.26 74.78 12.72
N ILE A 16 -43.43 74.45 12.17
CA ILE A 16 -43.81 73.06 11.86
C ILE A 16 -42.88 72.43 10.81
N VAL A 17 -42.45 73.21 9.82
CA VAL A 17 -41.48 72.74 8.81
C VAL A 17 -40.09 72.52 9.41
N SER A 18 -39.65 73.37 10.34
CA SER A 18 -38.40 73.18 11.10
C SER A 18 -38.48 71.96 12.02
N GLU A 19 -39.54 71.82 12.81
CA GLU A 19 -39.75 70.68 13.71
C GLU A 19 -39.83 69.35 12.93
N LYS A 20 -40.43 69.33 11.73
CA LYS A 20 -40.40 68.16 10.84
C LYS A 20 -39.01 67.85 10.31
N LYS A 21 -38.21 68.86 9.98
CA LYS A 21 -36.81 68.69 9.56
C LYS A 21 -35.95 68.14 10.70
N ASP A 22 -36.10 68.69 11.90
CA ASP A 22 -35.36 68.27 13.10
C ASP A 22 -35.76 66.83 13.49
N PHE A 23 -37.04 66.47 13.39
CA PHE A 23 -37.51 65.10 13.59
C PHE A 23 -36.95 64.13 12.55
N GLN A 24 -36.91 64.52 11.28
CA GLN A 24 -36.36 63.70 10.20
C GLN A 24 -34.84 63.54 10.32
N GLU A 25 -34.13 64.56 10.80
CA GLU A 25 -32.70 64.49 11.11
C GLU A 25 -32.42 63.60 12.33
N PHE A 26 -33.27 63.65 13.36
CA PHE A 26 -33.22 62.74 14.51
C PHE A 26 -33.49 61.28 14.11
N GLU A 27 -34.49 61.02 13.27
CA GLU A 27 -34.73 59.66 12.73
C GLU A 27 -33.55 59.15 11.90
N ASN A 28 -32.95 60.01 11.07
CA ASN A 28 -31.76 59.65 10.29
C ASN A 28 -30.56 59.32 11.19
N GLN A 29 -30.35 60.08 12.27
CA GLN A 29 -29.30 59.80 13.26
C GLN A 29 -29.56 58.49 14.00
N ASN A 30 -30.80 58.24 14.44
CA ASN A 30 -31.17 56.97 15.07
C ASN A 30 -30.99 55.77 14.15
N ASN A 31 -31.38 55.90 12.88
CA ASN A 31 -31.16 54.85 11.88
C ASN A 31 -29.66 54.59 11.69
N ARG A 32 -28.84 55.64 11.58
CA ARG A 32 -27.38 55.47 11.48
C ARG A 32 -26.78 54.80 12.72
N LEU A 33 -27.29 55.11 13.91
CA LEU A 33 -26.85 54.49 15.16
C LEU A 33 -27.22 53.00 15.22
N ARG A 34 -28.44 52.63 14.82
CA ARG A 34 -28.88 51.21 14.72
C ARG A 34 -27.98 50.41 13.77
N LYS A 35 -27.68 50.96 12.60
CA LYS A 35 -26.75 50.35 11.62
C LYS A 35 -25.37 50.09 12.23
N LEU A 36 -24.83 51.05 12.98
CA LEU A 36 -23.54 50.92 13.64
C LEU A 36 -23.57 49.84 14.73
N ILE A 37 -24.62 49.81 15.55
CA ILE A 37 -24.79 48.79 16.60
C ILE A 37 -24.89 47.39 15.99
N ASN A 38 -25.68 47.20 14.93
CA ASN A 38 -25.80 45.91 14.26
C ASN A 38 -24.48 45.46 13.63
N LYS A 39 -23.73 46.38 13.04
CA LYS A 39 -22.38 46.09 12.53
C LYS A 39 -21.42 45.70 13.67
N GLN A 40 -21.48 46.39 14.81
CA GLN A 40 -20.65 46.11 15.98
C GLN A 40 -20.99 44.74 16.61
N LYS A 41 -22.28 44.38 16.67
CA LYS A 41 -22.75 43.04 17.09
C LYS A 41 -22.18 41.95 16.16
N SER A 42 -22.30 42.11 14.85
CA SER A 42 -21.74 41.16 13.88
C SER A 42 -20.21 41.06 13.98
N GLN A 43 -19.53 42.18 14.23
CA GLN A 43 -18.08 42.19 14.46
C GLN A 43 -17.70 41.40 15.72
N SER A 44 -18.39 41.61 16.83
CA SER A 44 -18.15 40.92 18.10
C SER A 44 -18.37 39.39 17.99
N ILE A 45 -19.42 38.96 17.30
CA ILE A 45 -19.65 37.53 17.04
C ILE A 45 -18.53 36.94 16.16
N MET A 46 -18.10 37.69 15.14
CA MET A 46 -17.03 37.24 14.25
C MET A 46 -15.69 37.11 14.99
N THR A 47 -15.35 38.05 15.86
CA THR A 47 -14.13 38.00 16.67
C THR A 47 -14.16 36.85 17.67
N GLU A 48 -15.30 36.55 18.31
CA GLU A 48 -15.44 35.35 19.16
C GLU A 48 -15.21 34.05 18.36
N ARG A 49 -15.76 33.95 17.14
CA ARG A 49 -15.55 32.78 16.27
C ARG A 49 -14.09 32.60 15.88
N ILE A 50 -13.41 33.68 15.50
CA ILE A 50 -11.98 33.62 15.15
C ILE A 50 -11.15 33.25 16.38
N LEU A 51 -11.50 33.75 17.57
CA LEU A 51 -10.81 33.40 18.81
C LEU A 51 -10.84 31.89 19.06
N LYS A 52 -12.01 31.25 18.93
CA LYS A 52 -12.17 29.80 19.11
C LYS A 52 -11.37 28.97 18.11
N GLU A 53 -11.41 29.35 16.83
CA GLU A 53 -10.61 28.67 15.79
C GLU A 53 -9.09 28.88 16.02
N ALA A 54 -8.67 30.03 16.56
CA ALA A 54 -7.29 30.26 16.95
C ALA A 54 -6.85 29.38 18.14
N GLU A 55 -7.70 29.22 19.16
CA GLU A 55 -7.45 28.32 20.30
C GLU A 55 -7.29 26.86 19.84
N ASP A 56 -8.14 26.38 18.93
CA ASP A 56 -8.04 25.02 18.39
C ASP A 56 -6.78 24.85 17.51
N ALA A 57 -6.37 25.88 16.79
CA ALA A 57 -5.13 25.88 16.01
C ALA A 57 -3.88 25.86 16.92
N ILE A 58 -3.92 26.52 18.08
CA ILE A 58 -2.85 26.48 19.09
C ILE A 58 -2.70 25.05 19.63
N GLU A 59 -3.79 24.42 20.09
CA GLU A 59 -3.75 23.04 20.60
C GLU A 59 -3.28 22.04 19.52
N SER A 60 -3.73 22.22 18.28
CA SER A 60 -3.26 21.39 17.15
C SER A 60 -1.75 21.54 16.91
N THR A 61 -1.22 22.76 17.08
CA THR A 61 0.21 23.06 16.97
C THR A 61 1.00 22.45 18.13
N GLU A 62 0.46 22.43 19.34
CA GLU A 62 1.05 21.75 20.50
C GLU A 62 1.14 20.23 20.30
N ILE A 63 0.10 19.61 19.75
CA ILE A 63 0.12 18.18 19.39
C ILE A 63 1.21 17.92 18.34
N LEU A 64 1.34 18.80 17.34
CA LEU A 64 2.38 18.68 16.31
C LEU A 64 3.79 18.80 16.92
N LEU A 65 4.01 19.72 17.86
CA LEU A 65 5.28 19.84 18.59
C LEU A 65 5.60 18.57 19.37
N LYS A 66 4.62 17.99 20.07
CA LYS A 66 4.79 16.71 20.76
C LYS A 66 5.17 15.58 19.78
N SER A 67 4.55 15.53 18.60
CA SER A 67 4.93 14.54 17.58
C SER A 67 6.36 14.75 17.07
N VAL A 68 6.84 15.99 16.96
CA VAL A 68 8.24 16.28 16.60
C VAL A 68 9.21 15.77 17.67
N GLU A 69 8.89 15.96 18.96
CA GLU A 69 9.68 15.41 20.07
C GLU A 69 9.77 13.89 20.00
N GLU A 70 8.64 13.21 19.74
CA GLU A 70 8.59 11.76 19.60
C GLU A 70 9.45 11.27 18.41
N ILE A 71 9.41 11.97 17.27
CA ILE A 71 10.26 11.62 16.12
C ILE A 71 11.75 11.83 16.46
N ASN A 72 12.11 12.88 17.20
CA ASN A 72 13.50 13.11 17.60
C ASN A 72 14.03 11.99 18.49
N VAL A 73 13.25 11.53 19.47
CA VAL A 73 13.60 10.36 20.29
C VAL A 73 13.80 9.10 19.43
N GLN A 74 12.94 8.89 18.43
CA GLN A 74 13.10 7.77 17.50
C GLN A 74 14.33 7.92 16.60
N MET A 75 14.68 9.13 16.18
CA MET A 75 15.90 9.40 15.38
C MET A 75 17.17 9.15 16.19
N ASP A 76 17.20 9.46 17.47
CA ASP A 76 18.35 9.15 18.32
C ASP A 76 18.53 7.63 18.49
N LYS A 77 17.42 6.90 18.68
CA LYS A 77 17.44 5.43 18.69
C LYS A 77 17.86 4.86 17.32
N HIS A 78 17.47 5.50 16.22
CA HIS A 78 17.89 5.10 14.87
C HIS A 78 19.39 5.30 14.67
N SER A 79 19.95 6.44 15.11
CA SER A 79 21.41 6.68 15.12
C SER A 79 22.16 5.63 15.93
N GLU A 80 21.69 5.27 17.14
CA GLU A 80 22.31 4.22 17.96
C GLU A 80 22.33 2.86 17.25
N ASN A 81 21.26 2.51 16.52
CA ASN A 81 21.21 1.28 15.74
C ASN A 81 22.13 1.31 14.52
N ILE A 82 22.31 2.47 13.89
CA ILE A 82 23.29 2.66 12.81
C ILE A 82 24.70 2.42 13.36
N ASP A 83 25.05 3.02 14.50
CA ASP A 83 26.37 2.83 15.12
C ASP A 83 26.65 1.37 15.46
N LYS A 84 25.65 0.66 16.01
CA LYS A 84 25.76 -0.80 16.24
C LYS A 84 26.01 -1.57 14.95
N THR A 85 25.35 -1.18 13.85
CA THR A 85 25.51 -1.82 12.54
C THR A 85 26.89 -1.54 11.93
N ILE A 86 27.45 -0.35 12.16
CA ILE A 86 28.83 -0.01 11.78
C ILE A 86 29.82 -0.93 12.50
N ASN A 87 29.68 -1.09 13.82
CA ASN A 87 30.57 -1.95 14.60
C ASN A 87 30.52 -3.40 14.12
N VAL A 88 29.32 -3.97 13.93
CA VAL A 88 29.16 -5.34 13.41
C VAL A 88 29.75 -5.49 12.01
N SER A 89 29.54 -4.52 11.11
CA SER A 89 30.13 -4.57 9.76
C SER A 89 31.65 -4.52 9.80
N SER A 90 32.23 -3.72 10.71
CA SER A 90 33.68 -3.65 10.91
C SER A 90 34.24 -4.97 11.43
N GLU A 91 33.57 -5.62 12.38
CA GLU A 91 33.95 -6.93 12.90
C GLU A 91 33.87 -8.01 11.81
N VAL A 92 32.83 -8.01 10.98
CA VAL A 92 32.69 -8.92 9.83
C VAL A 92 33.84 -8.71 8.84
N GLY A 93 34.22 -7.46 8.57
CA GLY A 93 35.36 -7.15 7.69
C GLY A 93 36.68 -7.72 8.22
N ALA A 94 36.98 -7.46 9.50
CA ALA A 94 38.19 -7.98 10.15
C ALA A 94 38.20 -9.52 10.20
N PHE A 95 37.06 -10.14 10.50
CA PHE A 95 36.93 -11.60 10.52
C PHE A 95 37.14 -12.21 9.13
N SER A 96 36.63 -11.58 8.06
CA SER A 96 36.88 -12.03 6.69
C SER A 96 38.35 -11.99 6.31
N GLU A 97 39.08 -10.92 6.70
CA GLU A 97 40.53 -10.84 6.49
C GLU A 97 41.28 -11.94 7.26
N GLU A 98 40.90 -12.20 8.51
CA GLU A 98 41.50 -13.24 9.35
C GLU A 98 41.29 -14.65 8.75
N VAL A 99 40.08 -14.93 8.24
CA VAL A 99 39.79 -16.22 7.59
C VAL A 99 40.57 -16.36 6.28
N CYS A 100 40.66 -15.31 5.46
CA CYS A 100 41.49 -15.33 4.24
C CYS A 100 42.95 -15.67 4.55
N ALA A 101 43.54 -15.01 5.55
CA ALA A 101 44.92 -15.30 5.98
C ALA A 101 45.08 -16.75 6.47
N SER A 102 44.11 -17.26 7.23
CA SER A 102 44.11 -18.65 7.72
C SER A 102 43.98 -19.69 6.59
N VAL A 103 43.22 -19.36 5.54
CA VAL A 103 43.07 -20.22 4.36
C VAL A 103 44.34 -20.21 3.52
N GLU A 104 45.00 -19.06 3.34
CA GLU A 104 46.29 -18.96 2.66
C GLU A 104 47.35 -19.84 3.36
N GLU A 105 47.44 -19.78 4.69
CA GLU A 105 48.32 -20.65 5.46
C GLU A 105 47.95 -22.13 5.29
N SER A 106 46.65 -22.45 5.35
CA SER A 106 46.15 -23.82 5.14
C SER A 106 46.49 -24.35 3.74
N MET A 107 46.43 -23.51 2.71
CA MET A 107 46.80 -23.89 1.34
C MET A 107 48.28 -24.22 1.22
N ALA A 108 49.15 -23.48 1.90
CA ALA A 108 50.58 -23.79 1.94
C ALA A 108 50.85 -25.17 2.57
N VAL A 109 50.16 -25.49 3.68
CA VAL A 109 50.27 -26.80 4.34
C VAL A 109 49.71 -27.93 3.47
N VAL A 110 48.59 -27.69 2.78
CA VAL A 110 47.99 -28.65 1.84
C VAL A 110 48.94 -28.95 0.68
N GLU A 111 49.60 -27.94 0.12
CA GLU A 111 50.55 -28.11 -0.97
C GLU A 111 51.80 -28.88 -0.53
N GLU A 112 52.37 -28.57 0.65
CA GLU A 112 53.49 -29.34 1.20
C GLU A 112 53.09 -30.80 1.48
N SER A 113 51.91 -31.02 2.04
CA SER A 113 51.40 -32.37 2.35
C SER A 113 51.16 -33.18 1.08
N LEU A 114 50.63 -32.56 0.03
CA LEU A 114 50.43 -33.20 -1.27
C LEU A 114 51.76 -33.67 -1.86
N ASN A 115 52.77 -32.79 -1.87
CA ASN A 115 54.10 -33.13 -2.36
C ASN A 115 54.71 -34.31 -1.60
N LYS A 116 54.63 -34.33 -0.26
CA LYS A 116 55.14 -35.45 0.56
C LYS A 116 54.37 -36.75 0.33
N ALA A 117 53.04 -36.68 0.15
CA ALA A 117 52.23 -37.86 -0.12
C ALA A 117 52.53 -38.44 -1.53
N GLU A 118 52.73 -37.58 -2.53
CA GLU A 118 53.14 -37.99 -3.87
C GLU A 118 54.55 -38.61 -3.88
N GLU A 119 55.50 -38.02 -3.14
CA GLU A 119 56.85 -38.57 -2.98
C GLU A 119 56.81 -39.94 -2.30
N GLY A 120 56.01 -40.09 -1.24
CA GLY A 120 55.79 -41.36 -0.55
C GLY A 120 55.18 -42.43 -1.45
N LYS A 121 54.18 -42.06 -2.27
CA LYS A 121 53.59 -42.95 -3.27
C LYS A 121 54.64 -43.41 -4.29
N ARG A 122 55.45 -42.48 -4.81
CA ARG A 122 56.52 -42.80 -5.76
C ARG A 122 57.57 -43.75 -5.16
N SER A 123 57.96 -43.54 -3.91
CA SER A 123 58.88 -44.46 -3.21
C SER A 123 58.30 -45.87 -3.06
N LEU A 124 56.99 -45.99 -2.84
CA LEU A 124 56.32 -47.30 -2.78
C LEU A 124 56.26 -47.98 -4.15
N ASP A 125 56.04 -47.23 -5.23
CA ASP A 125 56.09 -47.76 -6.59
C ASP A 125 57.50 -48.32 -6.92
N GLU A 126 58.57 -47.63 -6.51
CA GLU A 126 59.96 -48.09 -6.65
C GLU A 126 60.26 -49.35 -5.79
N ILE A 127 59.71 -49.41 -4.58
CA ILE A 127 59.81 -50.60 -3.71
C ILE A 127 59.06 -51.79 -4.31
N MET A 128 57.87 -51.57 -4.87
CA MET A 128 57.07 -52.60 -5.54
C MET A 128 57.85 -53.22 -6.71
N GLU A 129 58.46 -52.39 -7.56
CA GLU A 129 59.31 -52.85 -8.66
C GLU A 129 60.50 -53.69 -8.13
N SER A 130 61.13 -53.26 -7.03
CA SER A 130 62.21 -54.00 -6.39
C SER A 130 61.76 -55.36 -5.87
N PHE A 131 60.57 -55.47 -5.24
CA PHE A 131 60.03 -56.75 -4.77
C PHE A 131 59.66 -57.70 -5.92
N LEU A 132 59.14 -57.18 -7.04
CA LEU A 132 58.91 -57.99 -8.24
C LEU A 132 60.22 -58.58 -8.79
N ASN A 133 61.29 -57.79 -8.78
CA ASN A 133 62.63 -58.27 -9.16
C ASN A 133 63.18 -59.33 -8.18
N ILE A 134 62.96 -59.16 -6.87
CA ILE A 134 63.32 -60.16 -5.86
C ILE A 134 62.52 -61.44 -6.07
N LYS A 135 61.20 -61.35 -6.28
CA LYS A 135 60.33 -62.51 -6.56
C LYS A 135 60.88 -63.33 -7.71
N GLN A 136 61.19 -62.67 -8.83
CA GLN A 136 61.76 -63.33 -10.00
C GLN A 136 63.11 -64.00 -9.71
N THR A 137 63.94 -63.39 -8.87
CA THR A 137 65.25 -63.93 -8.48
C THR A 137 65.10 -65.17 -7.60
N VAL A 138 64.17 -65.17 -6.65
CA VAL A 138 63.88 -66.31 -5.76
C VAL A 138 63.30 -67.47 -6.57
N GLU A 139 62.38 -67.21 -7.51
CA GLU A 139 61.85 -68.23 -8.43
C GLU A 139 62.96 -68.87 -9.28
N ASN A 140 63.89 -68.06 -9.81
CA ASN A 140 65.04 -68.56 -10.55
C ASN A 140 65.96 -69.43 -9.67
N MET A 141 66.14 -69.05 -8.39
CA MET A 141 66.92 -69.82 -7.43
C MET A 141 66.27 -71.17 -7.12
N SER A 142 64.95 -71.20 -6.91
CA SER A 142 64.17 -72.44 -6.75
C SER A 142 64.35 -73.36 -7.95
N GLY A 143 64.25 -72.82 -9.17
CA GLY A 143 64.49 -73.58 -10.40
C GLY A 143 65.90 -74.14 -10.51
N ALA A 144 66.92 -73.41 -10.06
CA ALA A 144 68.31 -73.87 -10.05
C ALA A 144 68.55 -74.98 -9.01
N MET A 145 67.97 -74.85 -7.82
CA MET A 145 68.09 -75.86 -6.74
C MET A 145 67.39 -77.16 -7.08
N ASN A 146 66.22 -77.10 -7.72
CA ASN A 146 65.53 -78.29 -8.24
C ASN A 146 66.40 -79.04 -9.26
N LYS A 147 67.03 -78.33 -10.20
CA LYS A 147 67.99 -78.94 -11.16
C LYS A 147 69.21 -79.54 -10.47
N LEU A 148 69.72 -78.90 -9.41
CA LEU A 148 70.84 -79.43 -8.63
C LEU A 148 70.45 -80.71 -7.88
N SER A 149 69.23 -80.78 -7.34
CA SER A 149 68.67 -81.98 -6.71
C SER A 149 68.56 -83.14 -7.71
N GLU A 150 68.03 -82.87 -8.92
CA GLU A 150 67.99 -83.87 -9.99
C GLU A 150 69.39 -84.39 -10.37
N LYS A 151 70.36 -83.49 -10.56
CA LYS A 151 71.73 -83.88 -10.91
C LYS A 151 72.44 -84.64 -9.80
N SER A 152 72.20 -84.30 -8.54
CA SER A 152 72.74 -85.04 -7.40
C SER A 152 72.18 -86.47 -7.33
N ASN A 153 70.89 -86.63 -7.61
CA ASN A 153 70.26 -87.96 -7.72
C ASN A 153 70.79 -88.78 -8.91
N GLU A 154 71.04 -88.14 -10.07
CA GLU A 154 71.70 -88.81 -11.20
C GLU A 154 73.10 -89.31 -10.81
N ILE A 155 73.90 -88.49 -10.12
CA ILE A 155 75.25 -88.87 -9.67
C ILE A 155 75.17 -90.04 -8.68
N LYS A 156 74.20 -90.03 -7.76
CA LYS A 156 73.95 -91.16 -6.84
C LYS A 156 73.78 -92.48 -7.59
N GLY A 157 72.95 -92.46 -8.65
CA GLY A 157 72.76 -93.62 -9.52
C GLY A 157 74.05 -94.11 -10.20
N ILE A 158 74.93 -93.20 -10.64
CA ILE A 158 76.24 -93.55 -11.22
C ILE A 158 77.17 -94.17 -10.16
N VAL A 159 77.19 -93.61 -8.96
CA VAL A 159 78.03 -94.08 -7.84
C VAL A 159 77.63 -95.49 -7.41
N ASP A 160 76.33 -95.79 -7.36
CA ASP A 160 75.82 -97.14 -7.09
C ASP A 160 76.30 -98.17 -8.13
N ILE A 161 76.32 -97.78 -9.41
CA ILE A 161 76.86 -98.61 -10.50
C ILE A 161 78.38 -98.83 -10.31
N ILE A 162 79.15 -97.79 -9.97
CA ILE A 162 80.60 -97.91 -9.71
C ILE A 162 80.87 -98.87 -8.54
N LYS A 163 80.07 -98.77 -7.48
CA LYS A 163 80.15 -99.66 -6.31
C LYS A 163 79.83 -101.11 -6.68
N GLN A 164 78.84 -101.33 -7.56
CA GLN A 164 78.52 -102.66 -8.09
C GLN A 164 79.63 -103.21 -9.00
N ILE A 165 80.22 -102.38 -9.86
CA ILE A 165 81.37 -102.75 -10.71
C ILE A 165 82.55 -103.13 -9.81
N SER A 166 82.93 -102.28 -8.86
CA SER A 166 84.02 -102.54 -7.93
C SER A 166 83.82 -103.86 -7.17
N LYS A 167 82.62 -104.14 -6.68
CA LYS A 167 82.31 -105.43 -6.01
C LYS A 167 82.50 -106.63 -6.94
N THR A 168 82.12 -106.48 -8.21
CA THR A 168 82.31 -107.52 -9.23
C THR A 168 83.79 -107.70 -9.58
N THR A 169 84.53 -106.60 -9.73
CA THR A 169 85.98 -106.59 -9.97
C THR A 169 86.76 -107.17 -8.79
N HIS A 170 86.31 -106.93 -7.56
CA HIS A 170 86.86 -107.56 -6.35
C HIS A 170 86.70 -109.08 -6.41
N LEU A 171 85.52 -109.60 -6.76
CA LEU A 171 85.26 -111.04 -6.90
C LEU A 171 86.08 -111.67 -8.04
N LEU A 172 86.18 -110.99 -9.19
CA LEU A 172 87.02 -111.43 -10.31
C LEU A 172 88.50 -111.49 -9.92
N SER A 173 88.99 -110.47 -9.21
CA SER A 173 90.37 -110.44 -8.72
C SER A 173 90.64 -111.54 -7.69
N LEU A 174 89.66 -111.87 -6.83
CA LEU A 174 89.77 -112.94 -5.85
C LEU A 174 89.87 -114.31 -6.53
N ASN A 175 89.04 -114.55 -7.56
CA ASN A 175 89.10 -115.76 -8.37
C ASN A 175 90.44 -115.86 -9.15
N ALA A 176 90.92 -114.76 -9.71
CA ALA A 176 92.22 -114.71 -10.38
C ALA A 176 93.41 -114.97 -9.42
N ASN A 177 93.31 -114.52 -8.17
CA ASN A 177 94.32 -114.75 -7.13
C ASN A 177 94.37 -116.23 -6.70
N ILE A 178 93.21 -116.89 -6.62
CA ILE A 178 93.10 -118.33 -6.32
C ILE A 178 93.73 -119.16 -7.45
N GLU A 179 93.46 -118.81 -8.71
CA GLU A 179 93.98 -119.57 -9.86
C GLU A 179 95.49 -119.32 -10.11
N ALA A 180 95.98 -118.12 -9.76
CA ALA A 180 97.41 -117.81 -9.74
C ALA A 180 98.17 -118.59 -8.65
N ALA A 181 97.56 -118.85 -7.49
CA ALA A 181 98.13 -119.69 -6.44
C ALA A 181 98.19 -121.19 -6.82
N ARG A 182 97.29 -121.64 -7.70
CA ARG A 182 97.23 -123.02 -8.24
C ARG A 182 98.33 -123.33 -9.28
N ALA A 183 98.81 -122.33 -10.01
CA ALA A 183 99.78 -122.48 -11.11
C ALA A 183 101.26 -122.61 -10.67
N GLY A 184 101.57 -122.61 -9.37
CA GLY A 184 102.93 -122.82 -8.85
C GLY A 184 103.94 -121.74 -9.25
N GLU A 185 105.19 -122.10 -9.57
CA GLU A 185 106.25 -121.12 -9.89
C GLU A 185 105.93 -120.21 -11.10
N ALA A 186 105.09 -120.65 -12.05
CA ALA A 186 104.69 -119.85 -13.21
C ALA A 186 103.63 -118.77 -12.90
N GLY A 187 102.91 -118.87 -11.77
CA GLY A 187 101.80 -117.98 -11.38
C GLY A 187 102.18 -116.78 -10.51
N ARG A 188 103.45 -116.67 -10.07
CA ARG A 188 103.91 -115.61 -9.16
C ARG A 188 103.67 -114.20 -9.70
N GLY A 189 103.88 -113.97 -11.00
CA GLY A 189 103.62 -112.67 -11.63
C GLY A 189 102.14 -112.29 -11.66
N PHE A 190 101.24 -113.25 -11.90
CA PHE A 190 99.79 -113.02 -11.93
C PHE A 190 99.17 -112.82 -10.55
N THR A 191 99.74 -113.43 -9.51
CA THR A 191 99.31 -113.24 -8.10
C THR A 191 99.46 -111.77 -7.69
N ILE A 192 100.57 -111.12 -8.11
CA ILE A 192 100.83 -109.71 -7.82
C ILE A 192 99.78 -108.83 -8.52
N VAL A 193 99.46 -109.10 -9.79
CA VAL A 193 98.44 -108.35 -10.54
C VAL A 193 97.04 -108.54 -9.94
N ALA A 194 96.67 -109.77 -9.55
CA ALA A 194 95.37 -110.04 -8.93
C ALA A 194 95.21 -109.39 -7.55
N GLN A 195 96.28 -109.35 -6.74
CA GLN A 195 96.31 -108.59 -5.48
C GLN A 195 96.18 -107.08 -5.73
N GLU A 196 96.84 -106.55 -6.77
CA GLU A 196 96.76 -105.13 -7.10
C GLU A 196 95.38 -104.74 -7.64
N VAL A 197 94.73 -105.59 -8.45
CA VAL A 197 93.34 -105.38 -8.92
C VAL A 197 92.35 -105.49 -7.76
N LYS A 198 92.56 -106.40 -6.79
CA LYS A 198 91.74 -106.48 -5.57
C LYS A 198 91.84 -105.20 -4.74
N LYS A 199 93.07 -104.70 -4.58
CA LYS A 199 93.35 -103.47 -3.86
C LYS A 199 92.76 -102.25 -4.57
N LEU A 200 92.82 -102.22 -5.90
CA LEU A 200 92.21 -101.18 -6.73
C LEU A 200 90.68 -101.23 -6.63
N ALA A 201 90.07 -102.42 -6.73
CA ALA A 201 88.64 -102.60 -6.56
C ALA A 201 88.18 -102.13 -5.17
N ASN A 202 88.86 -102.56 -4.09
CA ASN A 202 88.58 -102.05 -2.74
C ASN A 202 88.69 -100.53 -2.66
N SER A 203 89.76 -99.95 -3.21
CA SER A 203 89.96 -98.50 -3.23
C SER A 203 88.85 -97.79 -4.02
N SER A 204 88.35 -98.39 -5.12
CA SER A 204 87.22 -97.87 -5.89
C SER A 204 85.88 -98.00 -5.16
N SER A 205 85.68 -99.06 -4.36
CA SER A 205 84.48 -99.21 -3.52
C SER A 205 84.47 -98.16 -2.41
N GLU A 206 85.61 -98.01 -1.73
CA GLU A 206 85.78 -97.04 -0.64
C GLU A 206 85.65 -95.60 -1.17
N SER A 207 86.21 -95.32 -2.36
CA SER A 207 86.01 -94.02 -3.03
C SER A 207 84.55 -93.80 -3.43
N ALA A 208 83.84 -94.82 -3.92
CA ALA A 208 82.41 -94.73 -4.23
C ALA A 208 81.56 -94.50 -2.96
N ASP A 209 81.90 -95.15 -1.84
CA ASP A 209 81.25 -94.93 -0.54
C ASP A 209 81.45 -93.50 -0.02
N ASN A 210 82.66 -92.96 -0.17
CA ASN A 210 82.96 -91.56 0.17
C ASN A 210 82.16 -90.59 -0.73
N ILE A 211 82.08 -90.84 -2.04
CA ILE A 211 81.27 -90.01 -2.95
C ILE A 211 79.79 -90.11 -2.59
N ASN A 212 79.28 -91.31 -2.27
CA ASN A 212 77.88 -91.48 -1.88
C ASN A 212 77.54 -90.69 -0.61
N THR A 213 78.45 -90.68 0.37
CA THR A 213 78.31 -89.88 1.60
C THR A 213 78.24 -88.38 1.27
N ILE A 214 79.11 -87.88 0.38
CA ILE A 214 79.09 -86.47 -0.07
C ILE A 214 77.79 -86.15 -0.82
N ILE A 215 77.27 -87.07 -1.64
CA ILE A 215 76.02 -86.86 -2.38
C ILE A 215 74.80 -86.85 -1.44
N ASP A 216 74.78 -87.70 -0.41
CA ASP A 216 73.74 -87.67 0.61
C ASP A 216 73.79 -86.36 1.42
N GLU A 217 74.98 -85.86 1.77
CA GLU A 217 75.16 -84.53 2.37
C GLU A 217 74.70 -83.40 1.43
N MET A 218 75.03 -83.46 0.13
CA MET A 218 74.58 -82.49 -0.87
C MET A 218 73.06 -82.51 -1.04
N ALA A 219 72.43 -83.69 -1.05
CA ALA A 219 70.98 -83.82 -1.13
C ALA A 219 70.29 -83.24 0.10
N TYR A 220 70.86 -83.46 1.29
CA TYR A 220 70.38 -82.85 2.53
C TYR A 220 70.44 -81.32 2.47
N VAL A 221 71.61 -80.75 2.13
CA VAL A 221 71.79 -79.29 2.01
C VAL A 221 70.90 -78.69 0.92
N THR A 222 70.70 -79.40 -0.20
CA THR A 222 69.83 -78.93 -1.30
C THR A 222 68.37 -78.86 -0.86
N ASN A 223 67.88 -79.86 -0.12
CA ASN A 223 66.51 -79.85 0.42
C ASN A 223 66.33 -78.76 1.49
N GLU A 224 67.29 -78.62 2.40
CA GLU A 224 67.29 -77.53 3.39
C GLU A 224 67.27 -76.15 2.70
N THR A 225 68.02 -76.00 1.60
CA THR A 225 68.04 -74.76 0.82
C THR A 225 66.72 -74.53 0.07
N LEU A 226 66.06 -75.58 -0.42
CA LEU A 226 64.74 -75.47 -1.06
C LEU A 226 63.68 -74.99 -0.06
N ASP A 227 63.68 -75.50 1.17
CA ASP A 227 62.79 -75.06 2.24
C ASP A 227 63.00 -73.56 2.55
N ILE A 228 64.25 -73.09 2.59
CA ILE A 228 64.59 -71.67 2.79
C ILE A 228 64.12 -70.80 1.62
N VAL A 229 64.26 -71.28 0.38
CA VAL A 229 63.80 -70.58 -0.82
C VAL A 229 62.27 -70.47 -0.85
N GLU A 230 61.56 -71.52 -0.46
CA GLU A 230 60.09 -71.52 -0.37
C GLU A 230 59.59 -70.52 0.68
N GLN A 231 60.22 -70.47 1.86
CA GLN A 231 59.97 -69.41 2.86
C GLN A 231 60.30 -68.01 2.32
N GLY A 232 61.34 -67.90 1.49
CA GLY A 232 61.69 -66.67 0.79
C GLY A 232 60.62 -66.18 -0.18
N VAL A 233 59.97 -67.10 -0.93
CA VAL A 233 58.84 -66.77 -1.81
C VAL A 233 57.67 -66.23 -0.99
N GLU A 234 57.28 -66.94 0.07
CA GLU A 234 56.17 -66.53 0.94
C GLU A 234 56.41 -65.13 1.55
N THR A 235 57.62 -64.89 2.05
CA THR A 235 58.01 -63.59 2.62
C THR A 235 57.93 -62.45 1.60
N VAL A 236 58.33 -62.70 0.34
CA VAL A 236 58.26 -61.71 -0.74
C VAL A 236 56.81 -61.45 -1.13
N GLU A 237 55.95 -62.47 -1.20
CA GLU A 237 54.53 -62.30 -1.48
C GLU A 237 53.82 -61.49 -0.38
N GLU A 238 54.08 -61.79 0.88
CA GLU A 238 53.58 -60.99 2.01
C GLU A 238 54.05 -59.53 1.94
N SER A 239 55.32 -59.31 1.60
CA SER A 239 55.90 -57.97 1.45
C SER A 239 55.27 -57.20 0.29
N THR A 240 55.02 -57.87 -0.84
CA THR A 240 54.37 -57.28 -2.02
C THR A 240 52.95 -56.81 -1.66
N LEU A 241 52.18 -57.63 -0.95
CA LEU A 241 50.84 -57.28 -0.46
C LEU A 241 50.86 -56.10 0.54
N ALA A 242 51.89 -56.03 1.40
CA ALA A 242 52.04 -54.93 2.36
C ALA A 242 52.35 -53.60 1.67
N VAL A 243 53.20 -53.61 0.63
CA VAL A 243 53.53 -52.43 -0.18
C VAL A 243 52.33 -51.98 -1.00
N GLU A 244 51.57 -52.91 -1.58
CA GLU A 244 50.33 -52.59 -2.33
C GLU A 244 49.30 -51.89 -1.42
N LYS A 245 49.06 -52.43 -0.23
CA LYS A 245 48.18 -51.80 0.77
C LYS A 245 48.67 -50.41 1.17
N SER A 246 49.98 -50.25 1.34
CA SER A 246 50.58 -48.94 1.63
C SER A 246 50.38 -47.96 0.47
N GLY A 247 50.52 -48.43 -0.78
CA GLY A 247 50.30 -47.63 -1.98
C GLY A 247 48.87 -47.13 -2.11
N ILE A 248 47.89 -47.99 -1.81
CA ILE A 248 46.46 -47.62 -1.72
C ILE A 248 46.26 -46.54 -0.65
N ALA A 249 46.83 -46.74 0.56
CA ALA A 249 46.71 -45.78 1.65
C ALA A 249 47.28 -44.40 1.29
N PHE A 250 48.44 -44.34 0.61
CA PHE A 250 48.98 -43.08 0.09
C PHE A 250 48.10 -42.46 -1.01
N GLY A 251 47.49 -43.27 -1.88
CA GLY A 251 46.50 -42.81 -2.85
C GLY A 251 45.26 -42.16 -2.21
N ASP A 252 44.77 -42.75 -1.12
CA ASP A 252 43.67 -42.20 -0.33
C ASP A 252 44.05 -40.88 0.38
N ILE A 253 45.30 -40.78 0.85
CA ILE A 253 45.86 -39.54 1.43
C ILE A 253 45.89 -38.43 0.36
N VAL A 254 46.43 -38.69 -0.83
CA VAL A 254 46.46 -37.72 -1.94
C VAL A 254 45.06 -37.22 -2.26
N THR A 255 44.10 -38.15 -2.43
CA THR A 255 42.69 -37.81 -2.72
C THR A 255 42.06 -36.96 -1.60
N SER A 256 42.40 -37.23 -0.34
CA SER A 256 41.90 -36.48 0.81
C SER A 256 42.49 -35.06 0.87
N ILE A 257 43.76 -34.90 0.53
CA ILE A 257 44.45 -33.60 0.46
C ILE A 257 43.90 -32.77 -0.71
N GLU A 258 43.63 -33.36 -1.87
CA GLU A 258 42.98 -32.66 -2.99
C GLU A 258 41.57 -32.15 -2.63
N LYS A 259 40.80 -32.93 -1.86
CA LYS A 259 39.51 -32.46 -1.32
C LYS A 259 39.70 -31.26 -0.39
N ALA A 260 40.69 -31.31 0.50
CA ALA A 260 41.02 -30.19 1.38
C ALA A 260 41.40 -28.93 0.58
N LYS A 261 42.21 -29.07 -0.48
CA LYS A 261 42.55 -27.98 -1.41
C LYS A 261 41.31 -27.33 -2.03
N ASN A 262 40.38 -28.14 -2.51
CA ASN A 262 39.14 -27.65 -3.11
C ASN A 262 38.26 -26.92 -2.09
N ILE A 263 38.16 -27.42 -0.86
CA ILE A 263 37.44 -26.75 0.24
C ILE A 263 38.09 -25.39 0.55
N SER A 264 39.41 -25.32 0.68
CA SER A 264 40.13 -24.07 0.93
C SER A 264 39.85 -23.02 -0.17
N ASN A 265 39.89 -23.43 -1.44
CA ASN A 265 39.54 -22.53 -2.56
C ASN A 265 38.09 -22.02 -2.47
N GLN A 266 37.14 -22.89 -2.09
CA GLN A 266 35.75 -22.49 -1.90
C GLN A 266 35.59 -21.50 -0.75
N ILE A 267 36.28 -21.70 0.38
CA ILE A 267 36.26 -20.76 1.51
C ILE A 267 36.78 -19.39 1.06
N ASN A 268 37.90 -19.34 0.33
CA ASN A 268 38.44 -18.08 -0.21
C ASN A 268 37.45 -17.35 -1.12
N GLN A 269 36.76 -18.07 -2.02
CA GLN A 269 35.73 -17.47 -2.87
C GLN A 269 34.58 -16.88 -2.04
N VAL A 270 34.08 -17.63 -1.05
CA VAL A 270 32.99 -17.18 -0.16
C VAL A 270 33.42 -15.97 0.67
N MET A 271 34.66 -15.94 1.16
CA MET A 271 35.17 -14.79 1.91
C MET A 271 35.32 -13.53 1.04
N SER A 272 35.74 -13.68 -0.23
CA SER A 272 35.75 -12.57 -1.18
C SER A 272 34.34 -12.01 -1.43
N GLU A 273 33.35 -12.88 -1.65
CA GLU A 273 31.96 -12.43 -1.81
C GLU A 273 31.39 -11.78 -0.54
N GLN A 274 31.79 -12.28 0.63
CA GLN A 274 31.39 -11.71 1.93
C GLN A 274 31.98 -10.31 2.11
N ALA A 275 33.24 -10.10 1.74
CA ALA A 275 33.90 -8.79 1.78
C ALA A 275 33.19 -7.77 0.86
N ASP A 276 32.85 -8.17 -0.37
CA ASP A 276 32.13 -7.31 -1.33
C ASP A 276 30.74 -6.92 -0.80
N LYS A 277 29.99 -7.87 -0.25
CA LYS A 277 28.67 -7.60 0.37
C LYS A 277 28.80 -6.69 1.59
N ASN A 278 29.84 -6.85 2.40
CA ASN A 278 30.10 -6.00 3.56
C ASN A 278 30.43 -4.56 3.12
N GLN A 279 31.20 -4.38 2.04
CA GLN A 279 31.48 -3.06 1.48
C GLN A 279 30.21 -2.37 0.94
N TYR A 280 29.33 -3.13 0.29
CA TYR A 280 28.02 -2.61 -0.11
C TYR A 280 27.17 -2.21 1.11
N MET A 281 27.19 -3.03 2.17
CA MET A 281 26.51 -2.71 3.43
C MET A 281 27.03 -1.40 4.04
N MET A 282 28.34 -1.16 4.02
CA MET A 282 28.93 0.11 4.47
C MET A 282 28.45 1.31 3.64
N THR A 283 28.25 1.14 2.33
CA THR A 283 27.68 2.20 1.47
C THR A 283 26.23 2.51 1.87
N VAL A 284 25.42 1.46 2.10
CA VAL A 284 24.03 1.61 2.56
C VAL A 284 23.97 2.30 3.93
N ILE A 285 24.88 1.95 4.84
CA ILE A 285 24.99 2.58 6.16
C ILE A 285 25.33 4.07 6.04
N ASP A 286 26.27 4.44 5.18
CA ASP A 286 26.60 5.85 4.91
C ASP A 286 25.38 6.65 4.39
N ASP A 287 24.60 6.05 3.49
CA ASP A 287 23.34 6.65 3.04
C ASP A 287 22.30 6.76 4.16
N MET A 288 22.21 5.77 5.06
CA MET A 288 21.35 5.83 6.25
C MET A 288 21.75 6.97 7.19
N VAL A 289 23.05 7.18 7.42
CA VAL A 289 23.55 8.33 8.20
C VAL A 289 23.09 9.64 7.57
N LYS A 290 23.33 9.83 6.27
CA LYS A 290 22.91 11.05 5.54
C LYS A 290 21.39 11.26 5.55
N VAL A 291 20.59 10.19 5.49
CA VAL A 291 19.13 10.29 5.60
C VAL A 291 18.74 10.68 7.02
N SER A 292 19.33 10.06 8.05
CA SER A 292 19.08 10.39 9.46
C SER A 292 19.36 11.87 9.75
N ASP A 293 20.52 12.37 9.32
CA ASP A 293 20.89 13.79 9.48
C ASP A 293 19.91 14.73 8.78
N ARG A 294 19.47 14.38 7.56
CA ARG A 294 18.46 15.18 6.84
C ARG A 294 17.12 15.18 7.56
N VAL A 295 16.69 14.06 8.15
CA VAL A 295 15.45 13.99 8.93
C VAL A 295 15.55 14.82 10.21
N LYS A 296 16.69 14.79 10.91
CA LYS A 296 16.93 15.66 12.08
C LYS A 296 16.81 17.14 11.71
N VAL A 297 17.49 17.60 10.65
CA VAL A 297 17.38 18.99 10.16
C VAL A 297 15.95 19.33 9.74
N PHE A 298 15.24 18.41 9.09
CA PHE A 298 13.85 18.63 8.69
C PHE A 298 12.92 18.78 9.90
N ASN A 299 13.09 17.96 10.94
CA ASN A 299 12.34 18.04 12.19
C ASN A 299 12.64 19.34 12.94
N GLU A 300 13.90 19.78 13.03
CA GLU A 300 14.25 21.07 13.64
C GLU A 300 13.53 22.22 12.91
N ASN A 301 13.49 22.19 11.58
CA ASN A 301 12.75 23.19 10.80
C ASN A 301 11.24 23.12 11.05
N ILE A 302 10.65 21.92 11.18
CA ILE A 302 9.24 21.77 11.56
C ILE A 302 9.00 22.39 12.94
N SER A 303 9.83 22.07 13.94
CA SER A 303 9.71 22.62 15.29
C SER A 303 9.76 24.14 15.28
N ILE A 304 10.77 24.73 14.62
CA ILE A 304 10.93 26.18 14.52
C ILE A 304 9.70 26.83 13.84
N ASN A 305 9.17 26.20 12.79
CA ASN A 305 7.99 26.73 12.09
C ASN A 305 6.72 26.59 12.93
N ALA A 306 6.57 25.49 13.68
CA ALA A 306 5.47 25.28 14.60
C ALA A 306 5.51 26.29 15.75
N ASP A 307 6.67 26.55 16.34
CA ASP A 307 6.86 27.57 17.38
C ASP A 307 6.53 28.97 16.86
N LYS A 308 6.99 29.31 15.65
CA LYS A 308 6.62 30.58 14.99
C LYS A 308 5.12 30.68 14.76
N GLN A 309 4.48 29.61 14.31
CA GLN A 309 3.04 29.57 14.09
C GLN A 309 2.28 29.75 15.40
N ASN A 310 2.72 29.10 16.48
CA ASN A 310 2.15 29.26 17.81
C ASN A 310 2.30 30.71 18.32
N ALA A 311 3.47 31.32 18.15
CA ALA A 311 3.70 32.72 18.50
C ALA A 311 2.77 33.68 17.70
N VAL A 312 2.59 33.44 16.40
CA VAL A 312 1.67 34.23 15.56
C VAL A 312 0.22 34.05 16.00
N LEU A 313 -0.20 32.83 16.33
CA LEU A 313 -1.54 32.54 16.83
C LEU A 313 -1.80 33.23 18.18
N ASN A 314 -0.82 33.27 19.09
CA ASN A 314 -0.93 34.02 20.36
C ASN A 314 -1.04 35.53 20.13
N ILE A 315 -0.31 36.09 19.16
CA ILE A 315 -0.46 37.50 18.78
C ILE A 315 -1.85 37.75 18.19
N LEU A 316 -2.34 36.86 17.33
CA LEU A 316 -3.68 36.94 16.75
C LEU A 316 -4.75 36.87 17.84
N GLU A 317 -4.62 35.95 18.79
CA GLU A 317 -5.50 35.80 19.95
C GLU A 317 -5.54 37.10 20.78
N SER A 318 -4.37 37.68 21.08
CA SER A 318 -4.27 38.97 21.78
C SER A 318 -4.90 40.12 21.00
N ALA A 319 -4.65 40.20 19.68
CA ALA A 319 -5.25 41.22 18.83
C ALA A 319 -6.77 41.10 18.78
N ILE A 320 -7.31 39.88 18.74
CA ILE A 320 -8.75 39.61 18.78
C ILE A 320 -9.34 39.98 20.13
N LYS A 321 -8.66 39.67 21.24
CA LYS A 321 -9.07 40.09 22.59
C LYS A 321 -9.16 41.63 22.68
N ASN A 322 -8.15 42.34 22.18
CA ASN A 322 -8.18 43.80 22.12
C ASN A 322 -9.32 44.33 21.23
N LEU A 323 -9.58 43.71 20.06
CA LEU A 323 -10.70 44.07 19.20
C LEU A 323 -12.05 43.84 19.92
N ASN A 324 -12.17 42.74 20.67
CA ASN A 324 -13.33 42.46 21.51
C ASN A 324 -13.53 43.55 22.56
N GLU A 325 -12.50 43.91 23.33
CA GLU A 325 -12.56 44.99 24.33
C GLU A 325 -12.96 46.34 23.70
N MET A 326 -12.43 46.66 22.51
CA MET A 326 -12.81 47.85 21.76
C MET A 326 -14.28 47.81 21.30
N SER A 327 -14.80 46.62 21.01
CA SER A 327 -16.18 46.40 20.55
C SER A 327 -17.21 46.28 21.67
N GLU A 328 -16.80 46.02 22.92
CA GLU A 328 -17.72 45.84 24.06
C GLU A 328 -18.37 47.16 24.56
N GLN A 329 -17.95 48.33 24.07
CA GLN A 329 -18.62 49.59 24.40
C GLN A 329 -19.98 49.72 23.67
N LYS A 330 -21.05 49.44 24.42
CA LYS A 330 -22.49 49.71 24.14
C LYS A 330 -23.19 48.82 23.10
N ILE A 331 -23.28 47.52 23.36
CA ILE A 331 -24.22 46.60 22.65
C ILE A 331 -25.55 46.39 23.44
N SER A 332 -25.75 47.06 24.58
CA SER A 332 -26.87 46.74 25.49
C SER A 332 -28.25 47.28 25.12
N GLU A 333 -28.42 48.01 24.00
CA GLU A 333 -29.73 48.55 23.57
C GLU A 333 -29.91 48.48 22.04
N ALA A 334 -29.57 47.34 21.43
CA ALA A 334 -29.90 47.05 20.04
C ALA A 334 -31.36 46.58 19.92
N SER A 335 -32.02 46.94 18.81
CA SER A 335 -33.40 46.57 18.46
C SER A 335 -33.69 45.08 18.71
N ASN A 336 -34.84 44.75 19.31
CA ASN A 336 -35.38 43.38 19.45
C ASN A 336 -35.77 42.71 18.12
N GLU A 337 -35.53 43.36 16.99
CA GLU A 337 -35.91 42.86 15.68
C GLU A 337 -34.86 41.86 15.17
N LYS A 338 -35.23 40.57 15.12
CA LYS A 338 -34.35 39.49 14.63
C LYS A 338 -34.09 39.66 13.14
N ASN A 339 -32.82 39.72 12.75
CA ASN A 339 -32.42 39.70 11.34
C ASN A 339 -32.75 38.34 10.74
N ARG A 340 -33.40 38.34 9.57
CA ARG A 340 -33.87 37.13 8.90
C ARG A 340 -33.39 37.03 7.46
N CYS A 341 -33.08 35.82 7.01
CA CYS A 341 -32.80 35.50 5.62
C CYS A 341 -33.86 34.52 5.09
N ARG A 342 -34.55 34.89 4.01
CA ARG A 342 -35.61 34.10 3.38
C ARG A 342 -35.08 33.40 2.14
N ILE A 343 -35.16 32.08 2.12
CA ILE A 343 -34.67 31.26 1.01
C ILE A 343 -35.76 30.33 0.50
N ALA A 344 -35.71 30.01 -0.79
CA ALA A 344 -36.54 28.98 -1.39
C ALA A 344 -35.65 27.82 -1.83
N ILE A 345 -35.92 26.63 -1.31
CA ILE A 345 -35.25 25.38 -1.71
C ILE A 345 -36.31 24.28 -1.82
N ALA A 346 -36.02 23.19 -2.52
CA ALA A 346 -37.00 22.11 -2.63
C ALA A 346 -37.26 21.46 -1.27
N LYS A 347 -38.46 20.87 -1.10
CA LYS A 347 -38.80 20.10 0.10
C LYS A 347 -37.83 18.93 0.28
N PRO A 348 -37.11 18.83 1.42
CA PRO A 348 -36.31 17.65 1.74
C PRO A 348 -37.14 16.38 1.73
N SER A 349 -36.55 15.28 1.26
CA SER A 349 -37.19 13.95 1.34
C SER A 349 -37.21 13.40 2.77
N THR A 350 -36.22 13.79 3.58
CA THR A 350 -36.08 13.43 4.99
C THR A 350 -35.30 14.52 5.74
N PHE A 351 -35.50 14.60 7.06
CA PHE A 351 -34.65 15.41 7.95
C PHE A 351 -33.65 14.54 8.73
N ASP A 352 -33.84 13.21 8.75
CA ASP A 352 -32.92 12.29 9.43
C ASP A 352 -31.58 12.24 8.68
N PRO A 353 -30.46 12.73 9.26
CA PRO A 353 -29.17 12.80 8.59
C PRO A 353 -28.72 11.45 8.03
N ALA A 354 -29.00 10.36 8.75
CA ALA A 354 -28.60 9.02 8.35
C ALA A 354 -29.30 8.54 7.06
N MET A 355 -30.42 9.15 6.68
CA MET A 355 -31.26 8.73 5.54
C MET A 355 -31.15 9.67 4.33
N ILE A 356 -30.34 10.72 4.40
CA ILE A 356 -30.18 11.70 3.33
C ILE A 356 -29.43 11.10 2.14
N THR A 357 -30.00 11.16 0.95
CA THR A 357 -29.36 10.70 -0.30
C THR A 357 -29.38 11.76 -1.41
N GLU A 358 -29.78 12.99 -1.09
CA GLU A 358 -29.99 14.04 -2.07
C GLU A 358 -29.55 15.40 -1.54
N ALA A 359 -29.04 16.24 -2.45
CA ALA A 359 -28.31 17.46 -2.10
C ALA A 359 -29.17 18.53 -1.40
N GLU A 360 -30.48 18.60 -1.65
CA GLU A 360 -31.35 19.60 -1.03
C GLU A 360 -31.50 19.35 0.47
N SER A 361 -31.67 18.10 0.89
CA SER A 361 -31.67 17.70 2.29
C SER A 361 -30.35 18.03 2.98
N THR A 362 -29.20 17.84 2.30
CA THR A 362 -27.87 18.18 2.82
C THR A 362 -27.72 19.68 3.13
N LYS A 363 -28.33 20.57 2.32
CA LYS A 363 -28.28 22.04 2.53
C LYS A 363 -28.92 22.46 3.86
N ILE A 364 -29.98 21.78 4.30
CA ILE A 364 -30.63 22.06 5.58
C ILE A 364 -29.93 21.32 6.72
N SER A 365 -29.63 20.03 6.51
CA SER A 365 -29.04 19.16 7.54
C SER A 365 -27.74 19.72 8.09
N SER A 366 -26.88 20.28 7.23
CA SER A 366 -25.59 20.87 7.64
C SER A 366 -25.73 22.11 8.53
N ALA A 367 -26.90 22.75 8.57
CA ALA A 367 -27.18 23.88 9.47
C ALA A 367 -27.65 23.40 10.86
N ILE A 368 -28.37 22.28 10.90
CA ILE A 368 -28.98 21.71 12.11
C ILE A 368 -28.01 20.79 12.83
N HIS A 369 -27.17 20.05 12.10
CA HIS A 369 -26.37 18.97 12.66
C HIS A 369 -24.88 19.26 12.69
N SER A 370 -24.15 18.44 13.45
CA SER A 370 -22.69 18.44 13.53
C SER A 370 -22.18 17.01 13.69
N GLY A 371 -21.10 16.68 12.99
CA GLY A 371 -20.38 15.41 13.11
C GLY A 371 -19.19 15.53 14.06
N LEU A 372 -18.36 14.48 14.12
CA LEU A 372 -17.05 14.59 14.79
C LEU A 372 -16.18 15.65 14.11
N ALA A 373 -16.24 15.73 12.78
CA ALA A 373 -15.56 16.72 11.97
C ALA A 373 -16.55 17.52 11.10
N LYS A 374 -16.07 18.59 10.44
CA LYS A 374 -16.81 19.39 9.46
C LYS A 374 -15.91 19.78 8.29
N PHE A 375 -16.48 20.05 7.13
CA PHE A 375 -15.76 20.69 6.04
C PHE A 375 -15.56 22.18 6.32
N GLY A 376 -14.35 22.67 6.04
CA GLY A 376 -13.97 24.08 6.13
C GLY A 376 -14.60 24.93 5.03
N ILE A 377 -13.81 25.88 4.49
CA ILE A 377 -14.23 26.72 3.36
C ILE A 377 -14.22 25.92 2.04
N GLY A 378 -13.25 25.01 1.92
CA GLY A 378 -13.15 24.01 0.87
C GLY A 378 -13.34 22.60 1.43
N THR A 379 -12.79 21.61 0.73
CA THR A 379 -12.90 20.19 1.10
C THR A 379 -12.00 19.75 2.26
N ASP A 380 -11.17 20.66 2.79
CA ASP A 380 -10.36 20.39 3.97
C ASP A 380 -11.25 20.15 5.20
N VAL A 381 -10.82 19.25 6.05
CA VAL A 381 -11.58 18.80 7.21
C VAL A 381 -11.03 19.45 8.48
N VAL A 382 -11.92 20.01 9.29
CA VAL A 382 -11.60 20.62 10.59
C VAL A 382 -12.47 20.02 11.69
N GLY A 383 -12.09 20.25 12.95
CA GLY A 383 -12.82 19.75 14.11
C GLY A 383 -14.23 20.34 14.22
N SER A 384 -15.18 19.51 14.66
CA SER A 384 -16.53 19.93 15.04
C SER A 384 -16.81 19.46 16.47
N ILE A 385 -17.54 18.36 16.68
CA ILE A 385 -17.73 17.78 18.02
C ILE A 385 -16.39 17.25 18.56
N ALA A 386 -15.54 16.69 17.71
CA ALA A 386 -14.15 16.43 18.06
C ALA A 386 -13.35 17.73 18.00
N ARG A 387 -12.62 18.03 19.07
CA ARG A 387 -11.65 19.12 19.12
C ARG A 387 -10.37 18.73 18.41
N THR A 388 -9.85 17.55 18.74
CA THR A 388 -8.61 17.00 18.17
C THR A 388 -8.78 15.51 17.87
N TRP A 389 -7.97 14.99 16.96
CA TRP A 389 -7.83 13.56 16.74
C TRP A 389 -6.41 13.19 16.35
N HIS A 390 -6.03 11.93 16.57
CA HIS A 390 -4.79 11.36 16.05
C HIS A 390 -5.02 9.89 15.69
N VAL A 391 -4.16 9.36 14.83
CA VAL A 391 -4.12 7.93 14.50
C VAL A 391 -3.00 7.30 15.32
N GLU A 392 -3.29 6.17 15.98
CA GLU A 392 -2.30 5.42 16.77
C GLU A 392 -1.26 4.72 15.86
N GLU A 393 -0.21 4.17 16.48
CA GLU A 393 0.91 3.50 15.78
C GLU A 393 0.46 2.34 14.87
N ASP A 394 -0.65 1.68 15.21
CA ASP A 394 -1.24 0.62 14.40
C ASP A 394 -1.79 1.12 13.06
N ASN A 395 -1.93 2.44 12.89
CA ASN A 395 -2.46 3.12 11.72
C ASN A 395 -3.92 2.72 11.36
N LEU A 396 -4.64 2.18 12.34
CA LEU A 396 -6.02 1.70 12.22
C LEU A 396 -6.93 2.36 13.26
N THR A 397 -6.38 2.71 14.42
CA THR A 397 -7.13 3.23 15.55
C THR A 397 -7.08 4.75 15.58
N TRP A 398 -8.22 5.38 15.33
CA TRP A 398 -8.41 6.82 15.46
C TRP A 398 -8.89 7.16 16.86
N ASN A 399 -8.20 8.09 17.52
CA ASN A 399 -8.54 8.56 18.86
C ASN A 399 -9.05 9.99 18.77
N PHE A 400 -10.28 10.23 19.24
CA PHE A 400 -10.95 11.53 19.20
C PHE A 400 -11.14 12.09 20.61
N ASN A 401 -10.72 13.34 20.82
CA ASN A 401 -11.04 14.11 22.01
C ASN A 401 -12.22 15.03 21.70
N LEU A 402 -13.33 14.87 22.43
CA LEU A 402 -14.56 15.63 22.21
C LEU A 402 -14.55 16.94 22.99
N ARG A 403 -15.19 17.96 22.42
CA ARG A 403 -15.46 19.23 23.10
C ARG A 403 -16.37 19.00 24.30
N ARG A 404 -16.02 19.61 25.44
CA ARG A 404 -16.77 19.44 26.70
C ARG A 404 -17.98 20.36 26.81
N ASP A 405 -17.95 21.44 26.05
CA ASP A 405 -18.95 22.50 26.00
C ASP A 405 -20.01 22.28 24.92
N MET A 406 -19.86 21.25 24.08
CA MET A 406 -20.80 20.97 22.98
C MET A 406 -22.15 20.45 23.47
N LYS A 407 -23.23 21.02 22.92
CA LYS A 407 -24.61 20.73 23.30
C LYS A 407 -25.48 20.42 22.08
N PHE A 408 -26.47 19.55 22.30
CA PHE A 408 -27.62 19.45 21.42
C PHE A 408 -28.54 20.67 21.60
N HIS A 409 -29.39 20.93 20.62
CA HIS A 409 -30.38 22.03 20.67
C HIS A 409 -31.39 21.91 21.81
N ASN A 410 -31.55 20.72 22.39
CA ASN A 410 -32.37 20.48 23.58
C ASN A 410 -31.66 20.82 24.90
N GLY A 411 -30.41 21.29 24.85
CA GLY A 411 -29.60 21.71 26.00
C GLY A 411 -28.75 20.60 26.62
N ARG A 412 -28.88 19.34 26.18
CA ARG A 412 -28.07 18.22 26.70
C ARG A 412 -26.64 18.27 26.15
N ASN A 413 -25.66 18.07 27.02
CA ASN A 413 -24.26 17.95 26.62
C ASN A 413 -24.04 16.66 25.79
N ILE A 414 -23.18 16.76 24.79
CA ILE A 414 -22.80 15.63 23.93
C ILE A 414 -21.68 14.83 24.60
N THR A 415 -21.79 13.50 24.59
CA THR A 415 -20.75 12.58 25.10
C THR A 415 -20.29 11.58 24.04
N ALA A 416 -19.24 10.83 24.35
CA ALA A 416 -18.78 9.72 23.52
C ALA A 416 -19.85 8.63 23.32
N ASP A 417 -20.79 8.47 24.25
CA ASP A 417 -21.91 7.54 24.10
C ASP A 417 -22.88 7.97 23.00
N ASP A 418 -23.10 9.27 22.81
CA ASP A 418 -23.93 9.80 21.72
C ASP A 418 -23.28 9.53 20.35
N VAL A 419 -21.96 9.66 20.29
CA VAL A 419 -21.17 9.33 19.10
C VAL A 419 -21.32 7.84 18.77
N LYS A 420 -21.08 6.98 19.76
CA LYS A 420 -21.25 5.53 19.61
C LYS A 420 -22.66 5.18 19.15
N PHE A 421 -23.67 5.71 19.82
CA PHE A 421 -25.07 5.49 19.47
C PHE A 421 -25.37 5.90 18.02
N SER A 422 -24.95 7.09 17.61
CA SER A 422 -25.24 7.62 16.27
C SER A 422 -24.59 6.78 15.17
N PHE A 423 -23.35 6.33 15.40
CA PHE A 423 -22.61 5.50 14.44
C PHE A 423 -23.16 4.07 14.37
N GLU A 424 -23.48 3.46 15.52
CA GLU A 424 -24.15 2.15 15.55
C GLU A 424 -25.52 2.22 14.89
N ARG A 425 -26.30 3.29 15.13
CA ARG A 425 -27.57 3.51 14.44
C ARG A 425 -27.41 3.55 12.92
N LEU A 426 -26.42 4.30 12.41
CA LEU A 426 -26.12 4.35 10.96
C LEU A 426 -25.74 2.97 10.40
N LEU A 427 -25.00 2.18 11.18
CA LEU A 427 -24.56 0.83 10.82
C LEU A 427 -25.63 -0.26 11.05
N SER A 428 -26.78 0.08 11.63
CA SER A 428 -27.79 -0.91 12.05
C SER A 428 -28.62 -1.45 10.88
N LYS A 429 -28.99 -2.72 10.99
CA LYS A 429 -29.95 -3.37 10.08
C LYS A 429 -31.38 -2.85 10.24
N GLU A 430 -31.74 -2.37 11.43
CA GLU A 430 -33.06 -1.82 11.69
C GLU A 430 -33.30 -0.52 10.92
N LEU A 431 -32.33 0.40 10.95
CA LEU A 431 -32.40 1.61 10.14
C LEU A 431 -32.19 1.32 8.65
N ASN A 432 -31.29 0.37 8.34
CA ASN A 432 -30.90 0.00 6.98
C ASN A 432 -30.55 1.23 6.13
N SER A 433 -29.70 2.09 6.69
CA SER A 433 -29.33 3.36 6.05
C SER A 433 -28.63 3.12 4.70
N PRO A 434 -28.98 3.89 3.65
CA PRO A 434 -28.25 3.86 2.37
C PRO A 434 -26.83 4.43 2.48
N ASN A 435 -26.50 5.07 3.62
CA ASN A 435 -25.24 5.74 3.89
C ASN A 435 -24.30 4.92 4.80
N ARG A 436 -24.62 3.65 5.06
CA ARG A 436 -23.80 2.73 5.87
C ARG A 436 -22.32 2.71 5.43
N TRP A 437 -22.08 2.85 4.13
CA TRP A 437 -20.76 2.80 3.51
C TRP A 437 -19.78 3.86 4.03
N PHE A 438 -20.25 4.96 4.64
CA PHE A 438 -19.35 5.94 5.29
C PHE A 438 -18.61 5.35 6.50
N LEU A 439 -19.18 4.34 7.18
CA LEU A 439 -18.68 3.78 8.44
C LEU A 439 -18.42 2.26 8.38
N GLU A 440 -18.73 1.58 7.27
CA GLU A 440 -18.62 0.11 7.18
C GLU A 440 -17.18 -0.42 7.30
N MET A 441 -16.18 0.45 7.11
CA MET A 441 -14.78 0.12 7.31
C MET A 441 -14.39 0.00 8.80
N ILE A 442 -15.26 0.36 9.73
CA ILE A 442 -15.03 0.18 11.17
C ILE A 442 -15.06 -1.32 11.52
N ASP A 443 -14.12 -1.75 12.35
CA ASP A 443 -14.01 -3.14 12.82
C ASP A 443 -15.29 -3.60 13.55
N GLY A 444 -15.80 -4.79 13.22
CA GLY A 444 -17.06 -5.33 13.77
C GLY A 444 -18.36 -4.78 13.17
N SER A 445 -18.30 -3.91 12.14
CA SER A 445 -19.49 -3.30 11.53
C SER A 445 -20.37 -4.29 10.75
N ASP A 446 -19.79 -5.36 10.20
CA ASP A 446 -20.52 -6.37 9.42
C ASP A 446 -21.24 -7.34 10.34
N GLU A 447 -20.56 -7.80 11.38
CA GLU A 447 -21.12 -8.65 12.43
C GLU A 447 -22.30 -7.95 13.12
N TYR A 448 -22.19 -6.64 13.37
CA TYR A 448 -23.29 -5.85 13.92
C TYR A 448 -24.49 -5.78 12.97
N PHE A 449 -24.27 -5.47 11.69
CA PHE A 449 -25.34 -5.41 10.70
C PHE A 449 -26.00 -6.77 10.45
N GLU A 450 -25.23 -7.86 10.47
CA GLU A 450 -25.76 -9.22 10.32
C GLU A 450 -26.51 -9.71 11.56
N GLY A 451 -26.48 -8.96 12.67
CA GLY A 451 -27.09 -9.34 13.94
C GLY A 451 -26.30 -10.38 14.72
N LYS A 452 -25.03 -10.60 14.37
CA LYS A 452 -24.09 -11.49 15.07
C LYS A 452 -23.45 -10.84 16.30
N ALA A 453 -23.45 -9.50 16.36
CA ALA A 453 -22.96 -8.72 17.49
C ALA A 453 -24.00 -7.69 17.95
N SER A 454 -24.04 -7.38 19.25
CA SER A 454 -24.97 -6.39 19.84
C SER A 454 -24.44 -4.95 19.80
N SER A 455 -23.16 -4.76 19.46
CA SER A 455 -22.48 -3.48 19.34
C SER A 455 -21.34 -3.58 18.33
N VAL A 456 -20.86 -2.46 17.80
CA VAL A 456 -19.73 -2.42 16.85
C VAL A 456 -18.41 -2.46 17.63
N LEU A 457 -17.62 -3.53 17.43
CA LEU A 457 -16.38 -3.80 18.18
C LEU A 457 -15.35 -2.67 18.12
N GLY A 458 -15.24 -2.04 16.95
CA GLY A 458 -14.28 -0.97 16.68
C GLY A 458 -14.63 0.35 17.33
N ILE A 459 -15.84 0.55 17.86
CA ILE A 459 -16.28 1.79 18.49
C ILE A 459 -16.21 1.66 20.02
N ARG A 460 -15.18 2.26 20.62
CA ARG A 460 -14.88 2.13 22.05
C ARG A 460 -14.92 3.47 22.75
N VAL A 461 -15.77 3.58 23.77
CA VAL A 461 -15.85 4.73 24.65
C VAL A 461 -14.80 4.54 25.76
N GLU A 462 -13.74 5.33 25.74
CA GLU A 462 -12.65 5.29 26.73
C GLU A 462 -12.87 6.31 27.86
N GLY A 463 -13.86 7.17 27.71
CA GLY A 463 -14.30 8.13 28.71
C GLY A 463 -15.43 9.02 28.19
N LYS A 464 -15.98 9.88 29.05
CA LYS A 464 -17.14 10.72 28.70
C LYS A 464 -16.92 11.58 27.45
N TYR A 465 -15.69 12.01 27.20
CA TYR A 465 -15.30 12.87 26.07
C TYR A 465 -14.12 12.29 25.26
N ASN A 466 -13.90 10.98 25.32
CA ASN A 466 -12.87 10.31 24.52
C ASN A 466 -13.45 9.04 23.89
N ILE A 467 -13.26 8.90 22.58
CA ILE A 467 -13.73 7.76 21.81
C ILE A 467 -12.64 7.28 20.85
N LYS A 468 -12.46 5.96 20.80
CA LYS A 468 -11.59 5.28 19.84
C LYS A 468 -12.42 4.59 18.77
N ILE A 469 -11.98 4.73 17.53
CA ILE A 469 -12.58 4.10 16.35
C ILE A 469 -11.50 3.31 15.63
N LYS A 470 -11.59 1.98 15.69
CA LYS A 470 -10.67 1.07 15.02
C LYS A 470 -11.23 0.64 13.67
N LEU A 471 -10.41 0.78 12.62
CA LEU A 471 -10.74 0.38 11.25
C LEU A 471 -10.25 -1.05 10.94
N LYS A 472 -10.91 -1.72 9.98
CA LYS A 472 -10.48 -3.03 9.42
C LYS A 472 -9.19 -2.91 8.61
N TYR A 473 -8.92 -1.75 8.05
CA TYR A 473 -7.75 -1.43 7.23
C TYR A 473 -7.43 0.07 7.34
N ALA A 474 -6.18 0.42 7.04
CA ALA A 474 -5.74 1.82 7.04
C ALA A 474 -6.53 2.60 5.99
N TYR A 475 -7.13 3.72 6.39
CA TYR A 475 -7.92 4.56 5.50
C TYR A 475 -7.77 6.04 5.85
N ASN A 476 -6.90 6.72 5.12
CA ASN A 476 -6.50 8.10 5.44
C ASN A 476 -7.64 9.12 5.27
N THR A 477 -8.57 8.89 4.34
CA THR A 477 -9.70 9.79 4.08
C THR A 477 -10.92 9.45 4.96
N PHE A 478 -10.76 8.57 5.96
CA PHE A 478 -11.82 8.26 6.92
C PHE A 478 -12.34 9.52 7.63
N ILE A 479 -11.46 10.46 7.98
CA ILE A 479 -11.86 11.73 8.62
C ILE A 479 -12.80 12.57 7.74
N ASN A 480 -12.64 12.49 6.41
CA ASN A 480 -13.53 13.17 5.46
C ASN A 480 -14.94 12.57 5.46
N ASN A 481 -15.08 11.25 5.64
CA ASN A 481 -16.39 10.63 5.80
C ASN A 481 -17.11 11.16 7.04
N LEU A 482 -16.37 11.37 8.13
CA LEU A 482 -16.92 11.86 9.40
C LEU A 482 -17.36 13.34 9.35
N ALA A 483 -16.93 14.07 8.32
CA ALA A 483 -17.36 15.45 8.06
C ALA A 483 -18.68 15.54 7.28
N HIS A 484 -19.14 14.44 6.68
CA HIS A 484 -20.40 14.41 5.94
C HIS A 484 -21.61 14.42 6.89
N CYS A 485 -22.70 15.10 6.49
CA CYS A 485 -23.88 15.26 7.34
C CYS A 485 -24.55 13.93 7.72
N SER A 486 -24.38 12.87 6.93
CA SER A 486 -24.89 11.53 7.28
C SER A 486 -24.22 10.91 8.51
N CYS A 487 -23.02 11.36 8.86
CA CYS A 487 -22.28 10.96 10.05
C CYS A 487 -22.53 11.91 11.24
N SER A 488 -23.60 12.71 11.18
CA SER A 488 -23.95 13.63 12.26
C SER A 488 -24.30 12.89 13.55
N ILE A 489 -23.93 13.51 14.67
CA ILE A 489 -24.27 13.00 15.99
C ILE A 489 -25.64 13.53 16.38
N ILE A 490 -26.55 12.63 16.77
CA ILE A 490 -27.93 12.95 17.11
C ILE A 490 -28.27 12.44 18.51
N PRO A 491 -29.21 13.09 19.22
CA PRO A 491 -29.62 12.62 20.53
C PRO A 491 -30.50 11.37 20.40
N LYS A 492 -30.19 10.32 21.16
CA LYS A 492 -30.94 9.05 21.17
C LYS A 492 -32.44 9.23 21.41
N GLU A 493 -32.79 10.20 22.24
CA GLU A 493 -34.19 10.52 22.54
C GLU A 493 -34.98 11.06 21.33
N ASP A 494 -34.33 11.63 20.31
CA ASP A 494 -35.01 12.17 19.12
C ASP A 494 -35.35 11.09 18.10
N THR A 495 -34.70 9.92 18.13
CA THR A 495 -34.94 8.86 17.13
C THR A 495 -36.30 8.18 17.25
N SER A 496 -37.05 8.47 18.31
CA SER A 496 -38.41 7.96 18.54
C SER A 496 -39.49 8.95 18.10
N SER A 497 -39.11 10.14 17.62
CA SER A 497 -40.03 11.18 17.19
C SER A 497 -40.53 10.94 15.75
N LYS A 498 -41.67 11.55 15.39
CA LYS A 498 -42.15 11.53 13.99
C LYS A 498 -41.29 12.41 13.07
N ASP A 499 -40.46 13.27 13.64
CA ASP A 499 -39.66 14.28 12.95
C ASP A 499 -38.18 14.15 13.31
N VAL A 500 -37.64 12.93 13.22
CA VAL A 500 -36.22 12.64 13.48
C VAL A 500 -35.34 13.58 12.65
N GLY A 501 -34.33 14.18 13.30
CA GLY A 501 -33.37 15.06 12.63
C GLY A 501 -33.74 16.54 12.65
N LEU A 502 -34.70 16.96 13.48
CA LEU A 502 -34.93 18.38 13.77
C LEU A 502 -34.17 18.88 15.00
N ILE A 503 -33.66 17.96 15.83
CA ILE A 503 -32.75 18.26 16.93
C ILE A 503 -31.35 17.80 16.55
N GLY A 504 -30.41 18.74 16.53
CA GLY A 504 -29.00 18.47 16.24
C GLY A 504 -28.08 19.22 17.17
N ALA A 505 -26.88 19.49 16.69
CA ALA A 505 -25.79 20.14 17.41
C ALA A 505 -25.11 21.24 16.58
N GLY A 506 -25.73 21.65 15.47
CA GLY A 506 -25.23 22.69 14.58
C GLY A 506 -25.61 24.11 15.01
N ALA A 507 -25.22 25.09 14.21
CA ALA A 507 -25.39 26.51 14.51
C ALA A 507 -26.84 26.99 14.53
N PHE A 508 -27.77 26.22 13.98
CA PHE A 508 -29.18 26.59 13.91
C PHE A 508 -30.10 25.49 14.43
N LYS A 509 -31.08 25.86 15.25
CA LYS A 509 -32.12 24.95 15.75
C LYS A 509 -33.44 25.15 14.99
N SER A 510 -34.16 24.06 14.79
CA SER A 510 -35.53 24.11 14.26
C SER A 510 -36.49 24.70 15.28
N VAL A 511 -37.29 25.69 14.89
CA VAL A 511 -38.33 26.30 15.76
C VAL A 511 -39.75 26.10 15.25
N SER A 512 -39.92 25.93 13.94
CA SER A 512 -41.25 25.70 13.34
C SER A 512 -41.10 24.94 12.03
N LYS A 513 -41.83 23.83 11.89
CA LYS A 513 -41.95 23.07 10.66
C LYS A 513 -43.42 23.06 10.23
N THR A 514 -43.65 23.40 8.97
CA THR A 514 -44.96 23.32 8.30
C THR A 514 -44.84 22.49 7.02
N GLU A 515 -45.94 22.23 6.33
CA GLU A 515 -45.87 21.55 5.03
C GLU A 515 -45.14 22.37 3.96
N ASP A 516 -45.21 23.70 4.08
CA ASP A 516 -44.73 24.68 3.11
C ASP A 516 -43.33 25.24 3.42
N GLY A 517 -42.80 25.00 4.63
CA GLY A 517 -41.51 25.56 5.02
C GLY A 517 -41.02 25.19 6.42
N LEU A 518 -39.80 25.63 6.71
CA LEU A 518 -39.06 25.42 7.95
C LEU A 518 -38.46 26.76 8.42
N ILE A 519 -38.58 27.05 9.72
CA ILE A 519 -37.93 28.20 10.34
C ILE A 519 -36.82 27.68 11.25
N LEU A 520 -35.62 28.19 11.01
CA LEU A 520 -34.44 27.94 11.81
C LEU A 520 -34.04 29.21 12.56
N GLU A 521 -33.69 29.10 13.83
CA GLU A 521 -33.10 30.19 14.61
C GLU A 521 -31.69 29.83 15.05
N LYS A 522 -30.82 30.84 15.17
CA LYS A 522 -29.46 30.59 15.66
C LYS A 522 -29.48 29.93 17.04
N PHE A 523 -28.54 29.04 17.26
CA PHE A 523 -28.32 28.39 18.54
C PHE A 523 -27.24 29.16 19.31
N GLU A 524 -27.66 29.95 20.29
CA GLU A 524 -26.78 30.86 21.05
C GLU A 524 -25.66 30.12 21.81
N GLU A 525 -25.88 28.85 22.18
CA GLU A 525 -24.93 28.01 22.91
C GLU A 525 -24.07 27.13 21.99
N TYR A 526 -24.01 27.43 20.68
CA TYR A 526 -23.18 26.67 19.76
C TYR A 526 -21.68 26.87 20.04
N SER A 527 -20.98 25.79 20.36
CA SER A 527 -19.58 25.83 20.79
C SER A 527 -18.62 26.43 19.77
N LEU A 528 -18.86 26.28 18.46
CA LEU A 528 -17.98 26.84 17.42
C LEU A 528 -18.25 28.33 17.12
N GLY A 529 -19.07 28.98 17.96
CA GLY A 529 -19.41 30.40 17.89
C GLY A 529 -20.69 30.69 17.11
N GLN A 530 -21.40 31.74 17.52
CA GLN A 530 -22.77 32.00 17.07
C GLN A 530 -22.85 32.37 15.58
N ALA A 531 -23.94 31.98 14.93
CA ALA A 531 -24.26 32.50 13.60
C ALA A 531 -24.51 34.01 13.64
N LEU A 532 -24.12 34.71 12.57
CA LEU A 532 -24.31 36.15 12.42
C LEU A 532 -25.78 36.53 12.15
N ILE A 533 -26.53 35.67 11.45
CA ILE A 533 -27.96 35.85 11.18
C ILE A 533 -28.80 35.22 12.30
N ASP A 534 -29.84 35.93 12.77
CA ASP A 534 -30.65 35.42 13.88
C ASP A 534 -31.64 34.32 13.43
N ARG A 535 -32.14 34.40 12.19
CA ARG A 535 -33.18 33.50 11.66
C ARG A 535 -33.01 33.20 10.16
N ILE A 536 -33.33 31.96 9.78
CA ILE A 536 -33.49 31.54 8.38
C ILE A 536 -34.92 31.05 8.18
N GLU A 537 -35.60 31.59 7.18
CA GLU A 537 -36.94 31.19 6.78
C GLU A 537 -36.85 30.46 5.45
N ILE A 538 -37.12 29.16 5.48
CA ILE A 538 -36.97 28.24 4.35
C ILE A 538 -38.35 27.91 3.80
N TYR A 539 -38.58 28.22 2.53
CA TYR A 539 -39.84 27.89 1.83
C TYR A 539 -39.61 26.75 0.84
N PHE A 540 -40.44 25.70 0.94
CA PHE A 540 -40.31 24.48 0.14
C PHE A 540 -40.95 24.57 -1.24
N LYS A 541 -41.99 25.41 -1.37
CA LYS A 541 -42.73 25.57 -2.62
C LYS A 541 -42.99 27.05 -2.87
N VAL A 542 -42.24 27.62 -3.80
CA VAL A 542 -42.38 29.04 -4.17
C VAL A 542 -42.62 29.16 -5.66
N GLU A 543 -43.87 29.41 -6.04
CA GLU A 543 -44.21 29.81 -7.40
C GLU A 543 -43.67 31.21 -7.68
N LYS A 544 -43.23 31.44 -8.94
CA LYS A 544 -42.65 32.72 -9.38
C LYS A 544 -41.52 33.21 -8.48
N SER A 545 -40.62 32.30 -8.10
CA SER A 545 -39.47 32.59 -7.21
C SER A 545 -38.64 33.79 -7.67
N LEU A 546 -38.45 33.98 -8.98
CA LEU A 546 -37.77 35.14 -9.55
C LEU A 546 -38.49 36.46 -9.23
N ASP A 547 -39.80 36.52 -9.44
CA ASP A 547 -40.57 37.74 -9.17
C ASP A 547 -40.60 38.05 -7.67
N LYS A 548 -40.73 37.02 -6.84
CA LYS A 548 -40.65 37.15 -5.37
C LYS A 548 -39.28 37.59 -4.88
N PHE A 549 -38.21 37.08 -5.48
CA PHE A 549 -36.86 37.55 -5.21
C PHE A 549 -36.71 39.02 -5.61
N VAL A 550 -37.09 39.42 -6.82
CA VAL A 550 -37.02 40.82 -7.26
C VAL A 550 -37.86 41.73 -6.34
N ALA A 551 -39.07 41.31 -5.98
CA ALA A 551 -39.97 42.03 -5.07
C ALA A 551 -39.47 42.12 -3.60
N GLY A 552 -38.45 41.33 -3.23
CA GLY A 552 -37.90 41.33 -1.86
C GLY A 552 -38.64 40.46 -0.87
N GLU A 553 -39.41 39.48 -1.36
CA GLU A 553 -39.98 38.41 -0.55
C GLU A 553 -38.96 37.28 -0.29
N LEU A 554 -37.96 37.12 -1.17
CA LEU A 554 -36.82 36.21 -1.00
C LEU A 554 -35.50 36.98 -1.02
N ASP A 555 -34.53 36.45 -0.28
CA ASP A 555 -33.20 37.01 -0.08
C ASP A 555 -32.10 36.24 -0.84
N TYR A 556 -32.42 35.01 -1.29
CA TYR A 556 -31.57 34.13 -2.09
C TYR A 556 -32.35 33.55 -3.27
N ILE A 557 -31.70 33.40 -4.42
CA ILE A 557 -32.22 32.66 -5.57
C ILE A 557 -31.11 31.88 -6.29
N GLY A 558 -31.40 30.64 -6.63
CA GLY A 558 -30.57 29.86 -7.55
C GLY A 558 -30.68 30.40 -8.97
N VAL A 559 -29.54 30.57 -9.64
CA VAL A 559 -29.46 31.15 -10.98
C VAL A 559 -29.50 30.03 -12.01
N ASP A 560 -30.35 30.21 -13.02
CA ASP A 560 -30.47 29.30 -14.15
C ASP A 560 -30.52 30.06 -15.48
N LYS A 561 -30.57 29.32 -16.60
CA LYS A 561 -30.62 29.90 -17.94
C LYS A 561 -31.84 30.81 -18.16
N ASN A 562 -32.95 30.54 -17.46
CA ASN A 562 -34.21 31.27 -17.65
C ASN A 562 -34.24 32.58 -16.86
N ASN A 563 -33.47 32.71 -15.78
CA ASN A 563 -33.50 33.87 -14.90
C ASN A 563 -32.24 34.76 -14.94
N ILE A 564 -31.11 34.26 -15.43
CA ILE A 564 -29.81 34.96 -15.37
C ILE A 564 -29.82 36.36 -16.00
N GLU A 565 -30.39 36.52 -17.19
CA GLU A 565 -30.43 37.80 -17.89
C GLU A 565 -31.30 38.82 -17.15
N LYS A 566 -32.45 38.40 -16.60
CA LYS A 566 -33.31 39.28 -15.80
C LYS A 566 -32.60 39.71 -14.51
N LEU A 567 -31.93 38.80 -13.82
CA LEU A 567 -31.19 39.12 -12.60
C LEU A 567 -30.04 40.11 -12.85
N LYS A 568 -29.30 39.96 -13.95
CA LYS A 568 -28.26 40.91 -14.36
C LYS A 568 -28.83 42.29 -14.68
N ASN A 569 -29.96 42.35 -15.41
CA ASN A 569 -30.63 43.61 -15.75
C ASN A 569 -31.17 44.35 -14.52
N GLU A 570 -31.63 43.61 -13.52
CA GLU A 570 -32.06 44.15 -12.21
C GLU A 570 -30.86 44.52 -11.29
N GLY A 571 -29.62 44.35 -11.77
CA GLY A 571 -28.41 44.78 -11.06
C GLY A 571 -27.91 43.82 -9.98
N TYR A 572 -28.36 42.57 -9.97
CA TYR A 572 -27.86 41.56 -9.01
C TYR A 572 -26.51 40.98 -9.46
N LYS A 573 -25.59 40.82 -8.51
CA LYS A 573 -24.34 40.09 -8.73
C LYS A 573 -24.64 38.59 -8.77
N ILE A 574 -24.13 37.92 -9.81
CA ILE A 574 -24.20 36.47 -9.94
C ILE A 574 -22.91 35.87 -9.41
N GLU A 575 -23.01 35.06 -8.36
CA GLU A 575 -21.90 34.27 -7.84
C GLU A 575 -21.93 32.89 -8.49
N LYS A 576 -20.76 32.35 -8.85
CA LYS A 576 -20.60 31.01 -9.43
C LYS A 576 -19.56 30.23 -8.63
N VAL A 577 -19.92 29.03 -8.21
CA VAL A 577 -19.07 28.12 -7.45
C VAL A 577 -18.92 26.82 -8.25
N GLU A 578 -17.67 26.47 -8.59
CA GLU A 578 -17.37 25.15 -9.11
C GLU A 578 -17.56 24.12 -7.99
N CYS A 579 -18.48 23.19 -8.21
CA CYS A 579 -18.73 22.13 -7.24
C CYS A 579 -17.74 20.99 -7.47
N VAL A 580 -17.47 20.25 -6.41
CA VAL A 580 -16.77 18.97 -6.49
C VAL A 580 -17.75 17.95 -7.03
N GLY A 581 -18.13 18.06 -8.31
CA GLY A 581 -19.17 17.23 -8.89
C GLY A 581 -19.13 17.18 -10.41
N GLY A 582 -19.50 16.04 -10.96
CA GLY A 582 -19.51 15.76 -12.38
C GLY A 582 -20.90 15.34 -12.86
N ARG A 583 -21.23 15.75 -14.09
CA ARG A 583 -22.42 15.32 -14.82
C ARG A 583 -21.98 14.53 -16.04
N PHE A 584 -22.57 13.36 -16.20
CA PHE A 584 -22.23 12.42 -17.26
C PHE A 584 -23.44 11.59 -17.65
N LEU A 585 -23.39 11.01 -18.85
CA LEU A 585 -24.34 9.98 -19.24
C LEU A 585 -23.73 8.62 -18.89
N ALA A 586 -24.38 7.88 -18.00
CA ALA A 586 -23.91 6.56 -17.59
C ALA A 586 -24.44 5.48 -18.54
N MET A 587 -23.56 4.60 -18.99
CA MET A 587 -23.93 3.40 -19.75
C MET A 587 -24.49 2.34 -18.80
N ASN A 588 -25.56 1.66 -19.21
CA ASN A 588 -26.20 0.60 -18.45
C ASN A 588 -25.69 -0.79 -18.90
N PHE A 589 -24.71 -1.32 -18.17
CA PHE A 589 -24.09 -2.62 -18.44
C PHE A 589 -25.00 -3.82 -18.15
N ASN A 590 -26.18 -3.61 -17.54
CA ASN A 590 -27.20 -4.66 -17.45
C ASN A 590 -27.85 -4.98 -18.80
N ASN A 591 -27.84 -4.03 -19.75
CA ASN A 591 -28.43 -4.26 -21.07
C ASN A 591 -27.47 -5.02 -21.98
N SER A 592 -27.97 -5.83 -22.90
CA SER A 592 -27.16 -6.64 -23.83
C SER A 592 -26.76 -5.91 -25.12
N ASN A 593 -27.01 -4.59 -25.20
CA ASN A 593 -26.72 -3.79 -26.39
C ASN A 593 -25.21 -3.73 -26.68
N SER A 594 -24.82 -4.12 -27.90
CA SER A 594 -23.42 -4.16 -28.33
C SER A 594 -22.75 -2.78 -28.32
N ILE A 595 -23.51 -1.69 -28.46
CA ILE A 595 -22.99 -0.32 -28.33
C ILE A 595 -22.49 -0.06 -26.91
N VAL A 596 -23.20 -0.58 -25.90
CA VAL A 596 -22.82 -0.43 -24.48
C VAL A 596 -21.60 -1.30 -24.17
N HIS A 597 -21.56 -2.55 -24.63
CA HIS A 597 -20.48 -3.48 -24.27
C HIS A 597 -19.18 -3.30 -25.07
N ASN A 598 -19.22 -2.70 -26.26
CA ASN A 598 -18.03 -2.49 -27.07
C ASN A 598 -17.26 -1.22 -26.65
N LYS A 599 -16.08 -1.42 -26.04
CA LYS A 599 -15.17 -0.34 -25.60
C LYS A 599 -14.86 0.67 -26.71
N LYS A 600 -14.58 0.21 -27.94
CA LYS A 600 -14.23 1.10 -29.06
C LYS A 600 -15.41 1.98 -29.48
N VAL A 601 -16.63 1.44 -29.42
CA VAL A 601 -17.85 2.23 -29.67
C VAL A 601 -18.07 3.26 -28.56
N ARG A 602 -17.90 2.90 -27.28
CA ARG A 602 -18.00 3.88 -26.17
C ARG A 602 -16.98 5.01 -26.30
N GLN A 603 -15.74 4.70 -26.69
CA GLN A 603 -14.72 5.69 -26.99
C GLN A 603 -15.11 6.56 -28.20
N ALA A 604 -15.67 5.97 -29.26
CA ALA A 604 -16.12 6.69 -30.44
C ALA A 604 -17.24 7.69 -30.11
N ILE A 605 -18.22 7.28 -29.28
CA ILE A 605 -19.29 8.14 -28.77
C ILE A 605 -18.68 9.33 -28.03
N ASN A 606 -17.73 9.10 -27.12
CA ASN A 606 -17.07 10.19 -26.40
C ASN A 606 -16.31 11.17 -27.33
N TYR A 607 -15.69 10.71 -28.42
CA TYR A 607 -15.08 11.61 -29.43
C TYR A 607 -16.11 12.32 -30.32
N CYS A 608 -17.34 11.83 -30.40
CA CYS A 608 -18.38 12.36 -31.29
C CYS A 608 -19.23 13.46 -30.62
N VAL A 609 -19.47 13.36 -29.31
CA VAL A 609 -20.35 14.27 -28.57
C VAL A 609 -19.77 15.68 -28.44
N ASP A 610 -20.59 16.69 -28.79
CA ASP A 610 -20.26 18.11 -28.67
C ASP A 610 -20.57 18.66 -27.28
N ARG A 611 -19.61 18.54 -26.36
CA ARG A 611 -19.76 18.95 -24.96
C ARG A 611 -19.87 20.46 -24.80
N GLU A 612 -19.15 21.23 -25.60
CA GLU A 612 -19.21 22.70 -25.57
C GLU A 612 -20.62 23.18 -25.95
N ARG A 613 -21.21 22.59 -26.99
CA ARG A 613 -22.60 22.86 -27.37
C ARG A 613 -23.58 22.47 -26.27
N ILE A 614 -23.39 21.32 -25.60
CA ILE A 614 -24.23 20.91 -24.47
C ILE A 614 -24.14 21.95 -23.34
N VAL A 615 -22.93 22.33 -22.91
CA VAL A 615 -22.74 23.33 -21.84
C VAL A 615 -23.36 24.68 -22.20
N LYS A 616 -23.23 25.11 -23.46
CA LYS A 616 -23.79 26.37 -23.93
C LYS A 616 -25.32 26.34 -24.08
N GLU A 617 -25.86 25.39 -24.82
CA GLU A 617 -27.29 25.35 -25.18
C GLU A 617 -28.17 24.82 -24.05
N VAL A 618 -27.68 23.83 -23.29
CA VAL A 618 -28.42 23.19 -22.20
C VAL A 618 -28.22 23.96 -20.90
N PHE A 619 -26.96 24.14 -20.50
CA PHE A 619 -26.61 24.73 -19.19
C PHE A 619 -26.31 26.23 -19.24
N GLY A 620 -26.45 26.90 -20.40
CA GLY A 620 -26.31 28.35 -20.51
C GLY A 620 -24.94 28.88 -20.10
N GLU A 621 -23.86 28.11 -20.33
CA GLU A 621 -22.48 28.44 -19.94
C GLU A 621 -22.25 28.53 -18.41
N MET A 622 -23.24 28.10 -17.61
CA MET A 622 -23.14 28.12 -16.15
C MET A 622 -22.32 26.95 -15.60
N GLU A 623 -22.29 25.80 -16.28
CA GLU A 623 -21.40 24.67 -15.95
C GLU A 623 -20.07 24.75 -16.73
N ILE A 624 -19.10 23.91 -16.39
CA ILE A 624 -17.78 23.86 -17.07
C ILE A 624 -17.70 22.54 -17.85
N VAL A 625 -17.06 22.49 -19.02
CA VAL A 625 -16.87 21.22 -19.76
C VAL A 625 -16.00 20.26 -18.92
N SER A 626 -16.51 19.05 -18.68
CA SER A 626 -15.75 18.05 -17.90
C SER A 626 -14.60 17.47 -18.72
N ARG A 627 -13.49 17.21 -18.02
CA ARG A 627 -12.29 16.59 -18.59
C ARG A 627 -12.16 15.09 -18.29
N GLY A 628 -12.98 14.56 -17.38
CA GLY A 628 -12.82 13.19 -16.88
C GLY A 628 -13.82 12.80 -15.80
N ALA A 629 -13.45 11.80 -15.02
CA ALA A 629 -14.26 11.26 -13.93
C ALA A 629 -14.25 12.18 -12.70
N PHE A 630 -13.16 12.93 -12.51
CA PHE A 630 -13.01 13.84 -11.40
C PHE A 630 -13.22 15.30 -11.84
N PRO A 631 -13.83 16.14 -10.98
CA PRO A 631 -13.91 17.58 -11.19
C PRO A 631 -12.51 18.22 -11.14
N ASN A 632 -12.36 19.45 -11.64
CA ASN A 632 -11.04 20.07 -11.75
C ASN A 632 -10.35 20.26 -10.39
N SER A 633 -11.12 20.44 -9.32
CA SER A 633 -10.62 20.59 -7.96
C SER A 633 -9.94 19.33 -7.41
N LEU A 634 -10.17 18.15 -8.02
CA LEU A 634 -9.64 16.86 -7.58
C LEU A 634 -8.70 16.20 -8.60
N THR A 635 -8.49 16.83 -9.77
CA THR A 635 -7.60 16.33 -10.82
C THR A 635 -6.30 17.14 -10.88
N ASN A 636 -5.19 16.47 -11.20
CA ASN A 636 -3.90 17.14 -11.43
C ASN A 636 -3.65 17.38 -12.93
N TYR A 637 -4.67 17.32 -13.79
CA TYR A 637 -4.62 17.51 -15.24
C TYR A 637 -3.68 16.56 -16.00
N ARG A 638 -3.26 15.44 -15.39
CA ARG A 638 -2.42 14.43 -16.05
C ARG A 638 -3.21 13.58 -17.06
N THR A 639 -4.51 13.45 -16.87
CA THR A 639 -5.42 12.64 -17.69
C THR A 639 -5.85 13.37 -18.96
N LYS A 640 -5.83 12.67 -20.10
CA LYS A 640 -6.18 13.24 -21.40
C LYS A 640 -7.70 13.16 -21.64
N ALA A 641 -8.34 14.32 -21.63
CA ALA A 641 -9.78 14.46 -21.90
C ALA A 641 -10.16 14.07 -23.34
N TYR A 642 -11.43 13.73 -23.53
CA TYR A 642 -12.03 13.58 -24.86
C TYR A 642 -12.36 14.95 -25.47
N GLU A 643 -11.65 15.31 -26.52
CA GLU A 643 -11.98 16.44 -27.39
C GLU A 643 -12.79 15.97 -28.60
N LYS A 644 -13.74 16.76 -29.10
CA LYS A 644 -14.56 16.37 -30.26
C LYS A 644 -13.67 16.10 -31.47
N ASN A 645 -13.69 14.86 -31.98
CA ASN A 645 -12.91 14.42 -33.12
C ASN A 645 -13.68 13.36 -33.92
N LEU A 646 -14.45 13.82 -34.91
CA LEU A 646 -15.29 12.95 -35.74
C LEU A 646 -14.48 11.90 -36.52
N LYS A 647 -13.30 12.27 -37.02
CA LYS A 647 -12.42 11.34 -37.75
C LYS A 647 -12.04 10.15 -36.86
N LYS A 648 -11.54 10.44 -35.66
CA LYS A 648 -11.17 9.41 -34.67
C LYS A 648 -12.38 8.58 -34.24
N ALA A 649 -13.56 9.19 -34.09
CA ALA A 649 -14.78 8.45 -33.79
C ALA A 649 -15.14 7.45 -34.91
N LYS A 650 -15.07 7.86 -36.18
CA LYS A 650 -15.32 6.97 -37.34
C LYS A 650 -14.27 5.85 -37.47
N ASP A 651 -13.00 6.16 -37.19
CA ASP A 651 -11.93 5.16 -37.19
C ASP A 651 -12.17 4.10 -36.10
N LEU A 652 -12.54 4.53 -34.89
CA LEU A 652 -12.89 3.62 -33.78
C LEU A 652 -14.13 2.77 -34.08
N MET A 653 -15.15 3.33 -34.75
CA MET A 653 -16.31 2.55 -35.21
C MET A 653 -15.91 1.47 -36.22
N SER A 654 -15.04 1.81 -37.17
CA SER A 654 -14.53 0.85 -38.18
C SER A 654 -13.77 -0.30 -37.52
N VAL A 655 -12.89 0.01 -36.56
CA VAL A 655 -12.14 -0.99 -35.79
C VAL A 655 -13.06 -1.85 -34.91
N SER A 656 -14.18 -1.29 -34.43
CA SER A 656 -15.12 -2.02 -33.58
C SER A 656 -15.91 -3.11 -34.30
N GLY A 657 -16.00 -3.05 -35.64
CA GLY A 657 -16.86 -3.90 -36.47
C GLY A 657 -18.35 -3.54 -36.43
N ILE A 658 -18.75 -2.51 -35.65
CA ILE A 658 -20.13 -2.01 -35.55
C ILE A 658 -20.27 -0.81 -36.47
N ASN A 659 -20.96 -0.99 -37.61
CA ASN A 659 -21.15 0.06 -38.61
C ASN A 659 -22.41 0.93 -38.37
N SER A 660 -23.38 0.42 -37.61
CA SER A 660 -24.58 1.15 -37.21
C SER A 660 -25.24 0.48 -36.01
N GLY A 661 -26.11 1.19 -35.31
CA GLY A 661 -26.92 0.61 -34.23
C GLY A 661 -27.90 1.61 -33.62
N THR A 662 -28.66 1.17 -32.62
CA THR A 662 -29.61 2.01 -31.89
C THR A 662 -29.21 2.11 -30.42
N LEU A 663 -29.17 3.32 -29.89
CA LEU A 663 -28.93 3.63 -28.47
C LEU A 663 -30.20 4.23 -27.86
N THR A 664 -30.66 3.71 -26.73
CA THR A 664 -31.82 4.23 -26.00
C THR A 664 -31.39 5.10 -24.82
N MET A 665 -31.88 6.34 -24.78
CA MET A 665 -31.63 7.28 -23.68
C MET A 665 -32.89 7.49 -22.84
N SER A 666 -32.78 7.40 -21.52
CA SER A 666 -33.87 7.77 -20.62
C SER A 666 -34.14 9.29 -20.67
N VAL A 667 -35.41 9.68 -20.79
CA VAL A 667 -35.84 11.08 -20.70
C VAL A 667 -37.08 11.17 -19.83
N THR A 668 -37.03 12.03 -18.81
CA THR A 668 -38.24 12.39 -18.04
C THR A 668 -38.95 13.58 -18.71
N PRO A 669 -40.24 13.45 -19.07
CA PRO A 669 -41.00 14.53 -19.70
C PRO A 669 -40.99 15.81 -18.87
N GLY A 670 -40.86 16.96 -19.52
CA GLY A 670 -40.84 18.26 -18.86
C GLY A 670 -39.51 18.60 -18.20
N THR A 671 -38.52 17.69 -18.23
CA THR A 671 -37.13 18.01 -17.89
C THR A 671 -36.40 18.56 -19.12
N GLY A 672 -36.53 19.87 -19.34
CA GLY A 672 -36.01 20.53 -20.54
C GLY A 672 -34.51 20.29 -20.82
N ASN A 673 -33.71 19.94 -19.80
CA ASN A 673 -32.31 19.59 -19.97
C ASN A 673 -32.12 18.24 -20.68
N GLN A 674 -32.84 17.19 -20.29
CA GLN A 674 -32.65 15.85 -20.87
C GLN A 674 -33.17 15.77 -22.30
N GLU A 675 -34.29 16.43 -22.58
CA GLU A 675 -34.83 16.56 -23.93
C GLU A 675 -33.82 17.21 -24.87
N ARG A 676 -33.20 18.33 -24.46
CA ARG A 676 -32.17 19.03 -25.24
C ARG A 676 -30.89 18.20 -25.40
N ILE A 677 -30.40 17.56 -24.33
CA ILE A 677 -29.24 16.64 -24.43
C ILE A 677 -29.54 15.52 -25.43
N SER A 678 -30.73 14.91 -25.35
CA SER A 678 -31.12 13.83 -26.27
C SER A 678 -31.17 14.27 -27.73
N ALA A 679 -31.60 15.51 -28.00
CA ALA A 679 -31.61 16.07 -29.35
C ALA A 679 -30.20 16.28 -29.90
N ILE A 680 -29.27 16.81 -29.09
CA ILE A 680 -27.87 16.98 -29.48
C ILE A 680 -27.20 15.61 -29.74
N LEU A 681 -27.46 14.62 -28.88
CA LEU A 681 -26.95 13.25 -29.09
C LEU A 681 -27.51 12.60 -30.36
N LYS A 682 -28.80 12.77 -30.66
CA LYS A 682 -29.42 12.28 -31.90
C LYS A 682 -28.73 12.84 -33.14
N GLU A 683 -28.35 14.11 -33.09
CA GLU A 683 -27.64 14.77 -34.19
C GLU A 683 -26.19 14.26 -34.31
N ASN A 684 -25.42 14.31 -33.22
CA ASN A 684 -24.01 13.95 -33.23
C ASN A 684 -23.81 12.46 -33.56
N LEU A 685 -24.49 11.56 -32.85
CA LEU A 685 -24.23 10.13 -32.97
C LEU A 685 -24.70 9.55 -34.32
N LYS A 686 -25.59 10.24 -35.03
CA LYS A 686 -25.97 9.89 -36.41
C LYS A 686 -24.77 9.97 -37.36
N GLU A 687 -23.81 10.87 -37.11
CA GLU A 687 -22.60 11.03 -37.94
C GLU A 687 -21.67 9.82 -37.90
N ILE A 688 -21.83 8.94 -36.89
CA ILE A 688 -21.10 7.67 -36.73
C ILE A 688 -22.01 6.45 -36.87
N GLY A 689 -23.23 6.61 -37.40
CA GLY A 689 -24.16 5.52 -37.69
C GLY A 689 -25.01 5.04 -36.52
N ILE A 690 -25.00 5.74 -35.38
CA ILE A 690 -25.80 5.39 -34.20
C ILE A 690 -27.08 6.22 -34.14
N GLN A 691 -28.24 5.57 -34.14
CA GLN A 691 -29.53 6.21 -33.95
C GLN A 691 -29.87 6.29 -32.46
N VAL A 692 -30.17 7.48 -31.94
CA VAL A 692 -30.61 7.64 -30.54
C VAL A 692 -32.14 7.66 -30.45
N LYS A 693 -32.71 6.74 -29.68
CA LYS A 693 -34.14 6.71 -29.32
C LYS A 693 -34.31 7.13 -27.86
N THR A 694 -35.44 7.74 -27.52
CA THR A 694 -35.74 8.17 -26.16
C THR A 694 -36.77 7.24 -25.54
N CYS A 695 -36.50 6.83 -24.30
CA CYS A 695 -37.42 6.04 -23.49
C CYS A 695 -37.94 6.94 -22.38
N GLU A 696 -39.25 7.10 -22.32
CA GLU A 696 -39.90 7.94 -21.32
C GLU A 696 -39.87 7.26 -19.95
N VAL A 697 -39.36 7.95 -18.93
CA VAL A 697 -39.36 7.48 -17.55
C VAL A 697 -40.13 8.46 -16.67
N ASN A 698 -41.21 7.98 -16.04
CA ASN A 698 -42.16 8.80 -15.28
C ASN A 698 -41.72 9.00 -13.83
N GLY A 699 -41.71 10.26 -13.35
CA GLY A 699 -41.58 10.72 -11.94
C GLY A 699 -40.17 11.12 -11.48
N ASN A 700 -39.97 11.37 -10.17
CA ASN A 700 -38.67 11.73 -9.54
C ASN A 700 -37.67 10.56 -9.45
N TYR A 701 -37.73 9.61 -10.39
CA TYR A 701 -37.13 8.27 -10.31
C TYR A 701 -35.64 8.18 -10.68
N PHE A 702 -34.92 9.31 -10.77
CA PHE A 702 -33.46 9.35 -10.93
C PHE A 702 -32.69 8.65 -9.80
N GLN A 703 -33.37 8.30 -8.70
CA GLN A 703 -32.80 7.71 -7.49
C GLN A 703 -32.99 6.19 -7.36
N LYS A 704 -33.59 5.51 -8.35
CA LYS A 704 -33.80 4.05 -8.27
C LYS A 704 -33.26 3.32 -9.50
N SER A 705 -32.25 2.48 -9.28
CA SER A 705 -31.64 1.58 -10.30
C SER A 705 -32.69 0.82 -11.14
N ALA A 706 -33.77 0.36 -10.52
CA ALA A 706 -34.86 -0.35 -11.20
C ALA A 706 -35.53 0.44 -12.33
N SER A 707 -35.60 1.77 -12.23
CA SER A 707 -36.31 2.62 -13.18
C SER A 707 -35.49 2.95 -14.44
N ASN A 708 -34.16 2.84 -14.37
CA ASN A 708 -33.25 3.06 -15.51
C ASN A 708 -32.87 1.76 -16.24
N SER A 709 -33.31 0.60 -15.70
CA SER A 709 -32.94 -0.73 -16.18
C SER A 709 -33.32 -1.02 -17.64
N SER A 710 -34.27 -0.28 -18.22
CA SER A 710 -34.77 -0.48 -19.58
C SER A 710 -34.06 0.35 -20.66
N CYS A 711 -33.15 1.26 -20.28
CA CYS A 711 -32.46 2.17 -21.21
C CYS A 711 -30.97 1.83 -21.29
N ASP A 712 -30.35 2.07 -22.44
CA ASP A 712 -28.91 1.89 -22.62
C ASP A 712 -28.10 2.95 -21.87
N VAL A 713 -28.62 4.17 -21.80
CA VAL A 713 -27.94 5.35 -21.25
C VAL A 713 -28.90 6.23 -20.48
N PHE A 714 -28.44 6.79 -19.36
CA PHE A 714 -29.20 7.74 -18.55
C PHE A 714 -28.32 8.88 -18.05
N LEU A 715 -28.93 10.05 -17.83
CA LEU A 715 -28.23 11.21 -17.26
C LEU A 715 -28.01 10.99 -15.78
N TYR A 716 -26.76 11.09 -15.34
CA TYR A 716 -26.39 10.99 -13.94
C TYR A 716 -25.50 12.17 -13.54
N GLY A 717 -25.55 12.54 -12.27
CA GLY A 717 -24.74 13.59 -11.69
C GLY A 717 -24.36 13.20 -10.28
N TRP A 718 -23.08 13.37 -9.95
CA TRP A 718 -22.53 13.07 -8.63
C TRP A 718 -21.83 14.31 -8.12
N ILE A 719 -22.17 14.73 -6.90
CA ILE A 719 -21.42 15.73 -6.13
C ILE A 719 -20.74 14.92 -5.03
N GLY A 720 -19.43 15.10 -4.87
CA GLY A 720 -18.67 14.35 -3.88
C GLY A 720 -19.17 14.63 -2.46
N ASP A 721 -19.15 13.60 -1.62
CA ASP A 721 -19.61 13.67 -0.22
C ASP A 721 -18.47 13.96 0.76
N SER A 722 -17.26 13.48 0.43
CA SER A 722 -16.06 13.56 1.29
C SER A 722 -15.03 14.58 0.78
N GLY A 723 -15.24 15.15 -0.41
CA GLY A 723 -14.26 16.01 -1.07
C GLY A 723 -12.99 15.28 -1.52
N THR A 724 -13.04 13.96 -1.69
CA THR A 724 -11.89 13.13 -2.11
C THR A 724 -12.25 12.30 -3.35
N SER A 725 -11.24 11.98 -4.18
CA SER A 725 -11.48 11.32 -5.48
C SER A 725 -12.04 9.90 -5.36
N ASP A 726 -11.70 9.17 -4.29
CA ASP A 726 -12.21 7.82 -4.02
C ASP A 726 -13.74 7.79 -3.80
N ASN A 727 -14.33 8.89 -3.33
CA ASN A 727 -15.78 9.00 -3.18
C ASN A 727 -16.54 9.11 -4.52
N PHE A 728 -15.86 9.38 -5.63
CA PHE A 728 -16.47 9.21 -6.95
C PHE A 728 -16.42 7.75 -7.40
N ILE A 729 -15.38 7.01 -7.02
CA ILE A 729 -15.13 5.67 -7.58
C ILE A 729 -15.88 4.60 -6.78
N GLN A 730 -15.79 4.63 -5.45
CA GLN A 730 -16.41 3.63 -4.59
C GLN A 730 -17.92 3.48 -4.84
N PRO A 731 -18.75 4.52 -4.65
CA PRO A 731 -20.19 4.34 -4.78
C PRO A 731 -20.63 4.12 -6.22
N LEU A 732 -19.89 4.60 -7.22
CA LEU A 732 -20.31 4.55 -8.63
C LEU A 732 -19.83 3.30 -9.39
N ILE A 733 -18.85 2.54 -8.86
CA ILE A 733 -18.27 1.36 -9.52
C ILE A 733 -18.38 0.09 -8.67
N ASP A 734 -18.47 0.18 -7.34
CA ASP A 734 -18.64 -1.01 -6.51
C ASP A 734 -19.92 -1.77 -6.90
N LYS A 735 -19.79 -3.06 -7.17
CA LYS A 735 -20.89 -3.94 -7.61
C LYS A 735 -22.00 -4.08 -6.57
N ASN A 736 -21.69 -3.89 -5.30
CA ASN A 736 -22.63 -3.99 -4.18
C ASN A 736 -23.24 -2.63 -3.82
N SER A 737 -22.73 -1.54 -4.40
CA SER A 737 -23.25 -0.20 -4.13
C SER A 737 -24.60 0.00 -4.78
N ALA A 738 -25.58 0.45 -3.99
CA ALA A 738 -26.88 0.88 -4.50
C ALA A 738 -26.77 2.08 -5.47
N MET A 739 -25.66 2.84 -5.43
CA MET A 739 -25.44 4.03 -6.26
C MET A 739 -24.77 3.71 -7.61
N ASN A 740 -24.33 2.47 -7.83
CA ASN A 740 -23.79 2.00 -9.12
C ASN A 740 -24.95 1.67 -10.09
N PHE A 741 -25.67 2.71 -10.51
CA PHE A 741 -26.83 2.54 -11.39
C PHE A 741 -26.47 1.98 -12.77
N GLY A 742 -25.24 2.20 -13.23
CA GLY A 742 -24.76 1.70 -14.53
C GLY A 742 -24.37 0.22 -14.51
N ASN A 743 -24.21 -0.36 -13.33
CA ASN A 743 -23.65 -1.69 -13.09
C ASN A 743 -22.32 -1.92 -13.83
N TYR A 744 -21.52 -0.86 -13.98
CA TYR A 744 -20.17 -0.99 -14.50
C TYR A 744 -19.27 -1.56 -13.41
N HIS A 745 -18.49 -2.58 -13.74
CA HIS A 745 -17.52 -3.19 -12.84
C HIS A 745 -16.21 -3.45 -13.57
N ASN A 746 -15.11 -3.06 -12.96
CA ASN A 746 -13.76 -3.39 -13.41
C ASN A 746 -12.92 -3.81 -12.19
N GLN A 747 -12.52 -5.08 -12.16
CA GLN A 747 -11.81 -5.68 -11.03
C GLN A 747 -10.47 -4.99 -10.73
N GLU A 748 -9.73 -4.59 -11.77
CA GLU A 748 -8.44 -3.91 -11.61
C GLU A 748 -8.61 -2.52 -11.00
N ILE A 749 -9.66 -1.77 -11.38
CA ILE A 749 -9.99 -0.48 -10.75
C ILE A 749 -10.31 -0.65 -9.27
N VAL A 750 -11.06 -1.70 -8.91
CA VAL A 750 -11.39 -2.01 -7.51
C VAL A 750 -10.13 -2.32 -6.71
N GLU A 751 -9.22 -3.15 -7.24
CA GLU A 751 -7.94 -3.47 -6.59
C GLU A 751 -7.05 -2.23 -6.42
N MET A 752 -6.99 -1.36 -7.44
CA MET A 752 -6.28 -0.08 -7.36
C MET A 752 -6.87 0.83 -6.28
N LEU A 753 -8.19 0.90 -6.18
CA LEU A 753 -8.88 1.70 -5.16
C LEU A 753 -8.60 1.16 -3.74
N GLU A 754 -8.62 -0.15 -3.56
CA GLU A 754 -8.24 -0.79 -2.29
C GLU A 754 -6.79 -0.47 -1.89
N ASN A 755 -5.87 -0.47 -2.87
CA ASN A 755 -4.48 -0.10 -2.64
C ASN A 755 -4.33 1.40 -2.33
N ALA A 756 -5.08 2.26 -3.03
CA ALA A 756 -5.11 3.70 -2.76
C ALA A 756 -5.52 3.96 -1.30
N ARG A 757 -6.56 3.31 -0.81
CA ARG A 757 -7.03 3.46 0.58
C ARG A 757 -5.97 3.13 1.62
N LYS A 758 -5.18 2.09 1.39
CA LYS A 758 -4.10 1.63 2.26
C LYS A 758 -2.82 2.48 2.13
N THR A 759 -2.75 3.39 1.16
CA THR A 759 -1.57 4.20 0.88
C THR A 759 -1.48 5.39 1.82
N LYS A 760 -0.42 5.44 2.65
CA LYS A 760 -0.21 6.51 3.62
C LYS A 760 0.23 7.84 2.98
N ASN A 761 1.04 7.77 1.94
CA ASN A 761 1.64 8.96 1.32
C ASN A 761 0.61 9.64 0.38
N PRO A 762 0.23 10.91 0.63
CA PRO A 762 -0.80 11.59 -0.15
C PRO A 762 -0.41 11.80 -1.62
N TYR A 763 0.87 11.91 -1.95
CA TYR A 763 1.33 12.01 -3.35
C TYR A 763 1.12 10.69 -4.09
N LYS A 764 1.47 9.56 -3.46
CA LYS A 764 1.26 8.23 -4.02
C LYS A 764 -0.24 7.89 -4.14
N TYR A 765 -1.03 8.30 -3.15
CA TYR A 765 -2.50 8.21 -3.23
C TYR A 765 -3.03 8.94 -4.48
N ASN A 766 -2.63 10.19 -4.67
CA ASN A 766 -3.04 10.98 -5.84
C ASN A 766 -2.55 10.38 -7.17
N GLU A 767 -1.35 9.78 -7.20
CA GLU A 767 -0.86 9.06 -8.38
C GLU A 767 -1.77 7.88 -8.74
N ILE A 768 -2.09 7.02 -7.77
CA ILE A 768 -3.00 5.89 -7.99
C ILE A 768 -4.38 6.37 -8.45
N MET A 769 -4.91 7.45 -7.87
CA MET A 769 -6.19 8.02 -8.31
C MET A 769 -6.14 8.52 -9.77
N ASN A 770 -5.02 9.12 -10.20
CA ASN A 770 -4.86 9.54 -11.60
C ASN A 770 -4.80 8.33 -12.57
N ASP A 771 -4.19 7.23 -12.15
CA ASP A 771 -4.16 6.00 -12.94
C ASP A 771 -5.57 5.38 -13.04
N ILE A 772 -6.33 5.39 -11.94
CA ILE A 772 -7.75 4.99 -11.93
C ILE A 772 -8.56 5.86 -12.91
N GLU A 773 -8.44 7.18 -12.85
CA GLU A 773 -9.14 8.08 -13.78
C GLU A 773 -8.75 7.81 -15.24
N SER A 774 -7.46 7.63 -15.52
CA SER A 774 -6.96 7.29 -16.87
C SER A 774 -7.62 6.01 -17.39
N LYS A 775 -7.77 5.01 -16.53
CA LYS A 775 -8.39 3.73 -16.87
C LYS A 775 -9.89 3.85 -17.10
N ILE A 776 -10.59 4.64 -16.29
CA ILE A 776 -12.03 4.94 -16.49
C ILE A 776 -12.24 5.70 -17.81
N ILE A 777 -11.41 6.69 -18.10
CA ILE A 777 -11.46 7.43 -19.37
C ILE A 777 -11.26 6.44 -20.54
N ASP A 778 -10.24 5.59 -20.48
CA ASP A 778 -9.97 4.60 -21.54
C ASP A 778 -11.11 3.59 -21.68
N ASP A 779 -11.64 3.02 -20.59
CA ASP A 779 -12.80 2.12 -20.64
C ASP A 779 -14.10 2.81 -21.06
N SER A 780 -14.21 4.13 -20.87
CA SER A 780 -15.34 4.97 -21.24
C SER A 780 -16.71 4.45 -20.78
N PRO A 781 -16.91 4.04 -19.51
CA PRO A 781 -18.24 3.63 -19.02
C PRO A 781 -19.23 4.80 -18.98
N TRP A 782 -18.73 6.03 -19.02
CA TRP A 782 -19.49 7.27 -18.96
C TRP A 782 -19.17 8.17 -20.15
N ILE A 783 -20.16 8.95 -20.57
CA ILE A 783 -19.98 10.08 -21.49
C ILE A 783 -19.90 11.34 -20.62
N PHE A 784 -18.69 11.81 -20.37
CA PHE A 784 -18.46 13.00 -19.55
C PHE A 784 -19.08 14.23 -20.23
N LEU A 785 -19.90 15.00 -19.52
CA LEU A 785 -20.54 16.19 -20.06
C LEU A 785 -19.94 17.47 -19.46
N SER A 786 -20.05 17.61 -18.14
CA SER A 786 -19.75 18.88 -17.47
C SER A 786 -19.37 18.70 -16.00
N THR A 787 -18.55 19.60 -15.48
CA THR A 787 -18.36 19.82 -14.05
C THR A 787 -19.50 20.71 -13.55
N ILE A 788 -20.18 20.24 -12.52
CA ILE A 788 -21.35 20.92 -11.95
C ILE A 788 -20.89 22.23 -11.31
N CYS A 789 -21.61 23.31 -11.57
CA CYS A 789 -21.41 24.59 -10.92
C CYS A 789 -22.73 25.05 -10.32
N THR A 790 -22.67 25.61 -9.12
CA THR A 790 -23.81 26.28 -8.50
C THR A 790 -23.68 27.77 -8.73
N SER A 791 -24.68 28.35 -9.39
CA SER A 791 -24.79 29.80 -9.55
C SER A 791 -25.93 30.32 -8.70
N TYR A 792 -25.73 31.45 -8.03
CA TYR A 792 -26.75 32.06 -7.17
C TYR A 792 -26.65 33.57 -7.16
N ALA A 793 -27.74 34.21 -6.76
CA ALA A 793 -27.81 35.65 -6.48
C ALA A 793 -28.45 35.87 -5.11
N CYS A 794 -28.01 36.92 -4.44
CA CYS A 794 -28.59 37.36 -3.16
C CYS A 794 -29.00 38.82 -3.25
N LYS A 795 -29.87 39.26 -2.35
CA LYS A 795 -30.13 40.70 -2.19
C LYS A 795 -28.84 41.44 -1.85
N ASN A 796 -28.70 42.68 -2.34
CA ASN A 796 -27.45 43.45 -2.21
C ASN A 796 -27.05 43.73 -0.74
N ASN A 797 -28.02 43.78 0.17
CA ASN A 797 -27.80 43.92 1.60
C ASN A 797 -27.45 42.59 2.31
N ILE A 798 -27.62 41.44 1.67
CA ILE A 798 -27.22 40.15 2.23
C ILE A 798 -25.74 39.94 1.94
N LYS A 799 -24.93 39.89 2.99
CA LYS A 799 -23.49 39.68 2.93
C LYS A 799 -23.12 38.35 3.56
N GLY A 800 -21.97 37.82 3.18
CA GLY A 800 -21.39 36.62 3.78
C GLY A 800 -22.05 35.29 3.38
N LEU A 801 -23.19 35.30 2.66
CA LEU A 801 -23.76 34.09 2.07
C LEU A 801 -22.78 33.48 1.08
N LYS A 802 -22.42 32.21 1.30
CA LYS A 802 -21.56 31.42 0.42
C LYS A 802 -22.16 30.04 0.20
N VAL A 803 -21.92 29.49 -1.00
CA VAL A 803 -22.16 28.09 -1.31
C VAL A 803 -20.81 27.36 -1.28
N HIS A 804 -20.76 26.29 -0.49
CA HIS A 804 -19.60 25.42 -0.36
C HIS A 804 -19.41 24.57 -1.64
N PRO A 805 -18.18 24.18 -2.02
CA PRO A 805 -17.94 23.31 -3.19
C PRO A 805 -18.68 21.97 -3.17
N LEU A 806 -19.11 21.49 -2.00
CA LEU A 806 -19.99 20.30 -1.87
C LEU A 806 -21.48 20.64 -1.97
N ASN A 807 -21.83 21.79 -2.56
CA ASN A 807 -23.19 22.27 -2.77
C ASN A 807 -24.02 22.48 -1.48
N ILE A 808 -23.35 22.95 -0.42
CA ILE A 808 -23.96 23.26 0.88
C ILE A 808 -24.06 24.79 1.01
N ILE A 809 -25.22 25.31 1.43
CA ILE A 809 -25.35 26.74 1.73
C ILE A 809 -24.83 26.98 3.16
N LYS A 810 -23.81 27.83 3.30
CA LYS A 810 -23.26 28.22 4.61
C LYS A 810 -24.04 29.41 5.13
N PHE A 811 -24.79 29.22 6.21
CA PHE A 811 -25.65 30.26 6.79
C PHE A 811 -24.98 31.05 7.92
N ASP A 812 -23.97 30.48 8.58
CA ASP A 812 -23.35 31.02 9.79
C ASP A 812 -22.74 32.41 9.58
N ASP A 813 -22.26 32.68 8.36
CA ASP A 813 -21.59 33.92 7.96
C ASP A 813 -22.53 34.99 7.41
N ILE A 814 -23.84 34.71 7.32
CA ILE A 814 -24.80 35.65 6.75
C ILE A 814 -25.03 36.82 7.70
N TRP A 815 -24.90 38.04 7.19
CA TRP A 815 -25.31 39.25 7.92
C TRP A 815 -25.98 40.25 6.98
N ILE A 816 -26.80 41.14 7.55
CA ILE A 816 -27.58 42.13 6.80
C ILE A 816 -26.89 43.49 6.92
N GLU A 817 -26.48 44.05 5.78
CA GLU A 817 -26.00 45.42 5.63
C GLU A 817 -27.22 46.35 5.43
N GLU A 818 -27.73 46.89 6.54
CA GLU A 818 -28.88 47.82 6.56
C GLU A 818 -28.68 49.11 5.76
#